data_AF-A0A975HI94-F1
#
_entry.id   AF-A0A975HI94-F1
#
_cell.length_a   1.000
_cell.length_b   1.000
_cell.length_c   1.000
_cell.angle_alpha   90.00
_cell.angle_beta   90.00
_cell.angle_gamma   90.00
#
_symmetry.space_group_name_H-M   'P 1'
#
loop_
_entity.id
_entity.type
_entity.pdbx_description
1 polymer ?
#
loop_
_entity_poly.entity_id
_entity_poly.type
_entity_poly.pdbx_seq_one_letter_code
_entity_poly.pdbx_strand_id
1 'polypeptide(L)'
;MLPTALKGSYKSFIVGLLSLFIVACGGDGALSDGDNTDGTDGTSGTYTLSASLQDADGNTANRLSEGTTLTLQLELQLNSEAQSGQTITLTNSSEEYASLSSTVVTTDANGRASVLLTGGQTAGEGQIEVTTDLSGLNALTVPYISQGVLTTASSSAVYLIPASTPQSEYPNITSSTLDVISEETPATLLVKVVGDDGLPAVNQLVDFDLSSAEGLVVNVSLDKQNRKDLTDNNGFAWLNLEVGDISGAAKVTVNLEDESSLSINIASAGRVAQGSSENTYSVYLIPASTPESDYSTISGSTITTISASTPGTVLMRVTDGDGAPVSGQLVSLQLDPGYEDLATIDNDLGTDATDQQGFAAIDILATDVSGAGTMSVTFFGGATKTLTLESLGDGNQEAAVNIGSIELLANSFQMASSASDEIDLIALVKDNKNNLLPDVRVSFEASSGGIEVIDTLTNSSGAATAKLNTLNNPEIRDVTVNAFVNDQSASVVIRVTGTSVKLIGNASIVTGDASEMSVALLNSDGEGIGQRRIFLNSDSGNSLLTTTGSALPTTDDGTGNVAPYVITDGTGNAQFTYVASTSGSDTLSAYALGATIDYPISVSPDNFVISTTTEEVPLKAGGEFTLTWEKNGAGFSGDVQLSSTRGQIVDLFGNPISGSVTTDASGQVTVRLVSTNAGPAILTARASGLTATKNFEFIAETAHQIDLQASQLSIGPNGQKTTISAVVRDKDGNLVKNRPVNFNLFDVSGGSIFPATDVTDSNGLATTVYTSNTVSAAQGVAIAACTDKEGATSSCQITREDFSDEDASNDTFGCSNGADGCVSDNVKLTVADRELFIAVGTGNTIDQASDQEYEKRFSIIVTDADSNPVEGVQLSVSAIPSVYAEGDWDVLLDEDGEFDSYYPRITGLCRNEDIDEDGVLDRIEDVDGDGVQDLYNEDLDNDNRLDLVNEDLDFDGNLDVNEDLDNDGNLDVNEDIDGDGRLDVFYEYVAGACDINDPNNVDLNNDGNLDVGEDRNCNGVLDPGEDVDGDGVLDLTEDLDGDGDLDVNEDVDQDGRLDTINEDLDADGNLDTFAFYDVDDGTYGRDLNNNGNLEANEINILEDIDNDGNLDVIEYDYNGDGIVDQEGINEDYNRNGSLEPGNVVSVIGSLLTDENGTTSVGLRYAESFGAWVGVNLVVKAKVAGTEYQRSVPLMLPFSAEDVTDEQNPPTSNLFGSDGNCATSF
;
A
#
# COMPACT_ATOMS: atom_id res chain seq x y z
N MET A 1 6.24 -48.06 26.40
CA MET A 1 6.41 -48.34 27.85
C MET A 1 5.35 -47.54 28.62
N LEU A 2 5.04 -47.89 29.87
CA LEU A 2 4.16 -47.13 30.81
C LEU A 2 4.93 -45.98 31.49
N PRO A 3 4.31 -45.04 32.26
CA PRO A 3 2.88 -44.70 32.49
C PRO A 3 2.53 -43.24 32.05
N THR A 4 1.31 -42.68 31.97
CA THR A 4 -0.02 -42.74 32.64
C THR A 4 -0.26 -41.67 33.73
N ALA A 5 -1.41 -40.96 33.62
CA ALA A 5 -2.05 -39.97 34.53
C ALA A 5 -1.82 -38.47 34.17
N LEU A 6 -2.80 -37.56 34.17
CA LEU A 6 -4.22 -37.59 34.64
C LEU A 6 -5.21 -36.90 33.67
N LYS A 7 -6.45 -37.40 33.63
CA LYS A 7 -7.68 -36.68 33.22
C LYS A 7 -8.57 -36.48 34.46
N GLY A 8 -9.37 -35.41 34.51
CA GLY A 8 -10.68 -35.46 35.21
C GLY A 8 -11.11 -34.23 36.03
N SER A 9 -12.19 -33.60 35.56
CA SER A 9 -13.32 -33.00 36.30
C SER A 9 -13.11 -32.30 37.65
N TYR A 10 -13.58 -31.05 37.75
CA TYR A 10 -14.41 -30.60 38.88
C TYR A 10 -15.49 -29.57 38.46
N LYS A 11 -16.73 -30.05 38.28
CA LYS A 11 -17.94 -29.22 38.47
C LYS A 11 -18.30 -29.26 39.97
N SER A 12 -18.90 -28.17 40.46
CA SER A 12 -19.62 -28.06 41.74
C SER A 12 -18.82 -28.25 43.04
N PHE A 13 -18.21 -27.16 43.55
CA PHE A 13 -18.35 -26.76 44.96
C PHE A 13 -17.74 -25.35 45.19
N ILE A 14 -18.56 -24.37 45.57
CA ILE A 14 -18.29 -23.29 46.56
C ILE A 14 -19.63 -22.56 46.72
N VAL A 15 -20.42 -23.05 47.67
CA VAL A 15 -21.52 -22.31 48.31
C VAL A 15 -21.26 -22.43 49.80
N GLY A 16 -21.12 -21.30 50.47
CA GLY A 16 -21.04 -21.20 51.93
C GLY A 16 -19.64 -21.29 52.53
N LEU A 17 -18.95 -20.14 52.61
CA LEU A 17 -18.51 -19.60 53.90
C LEU A 17 -18.06 -18.12 53.78
N LEU A 18 -18.98 -17.16 53.99
CA LEU A 18 -18.65 -15.91 54.71
C LEU A 18 -19.92 -15.17 55.16
N SER A 19 -20.52 -15.67 56.24
CA SER A 19 -21.50 -14.94 57.04
C SER A 19 -20.99 -14.85 58.47
N LEU A 20 -20.53 -13.68 58.91
CA LEU A 20 -20.69 -13.15 60.29
C LEU A 20 -19.98 -11.80 60.47
N PHE A 21 -20.77 -10.74 60.73
CA PHE A 21 -20.58 -9.58 61.63
C PHE A 21 -21.60 -8.52 61.17
N ILE A 22 -22.79 -8.39 61.79
CA ILE A 22 -23.09 -7.73 63.08
C ILE A 22 -22.60 -6.27 63.05
N VAL A 23 -23.39 -5.20 62.84
CA VAL A 23 -24.73 -4.74 63.34
C VAL A 23 -24.66 -3.73 64.49
N ALA A 24 -25.37 -2.60 64.32
CA ALA A 24 -25.85 -1.61 65.31
C ALA A 24 -24.83 -0.64 65.96
N CYS A 25 -25.20 0.57 66.44
CA CYS A 25 -26.36 1.47 66.22
C CYS A 25 -26.15 2.77 67.05
N GLY A 26 -26.77 3.89 66.64
CA GLY A 26 -27.00 5.11 67.46
C GLY A 26 -26.85 6.38 66.62
N GLY A 27 -27.66 7.43 66.74
CA GLY A 27 -28.85 7.77 67.57
C GLY A 27 -29.05 9.30 67.41
N ASP A 28 -30.07 10.03 67.86
CA ASP A 28 -31.39 9.83 68.48
C ASP A 28 -31.93 11.28 68.69
N GLY A 29 -33.26 11.46 68.78
CA GLY A 29 -33.90 12.72 69.23
C GLY A 29 -35.03 13.25 68.32
N ALA A 30 -36.21 13.63 68.82
CA ALA A 30 -36.75 13.47 70.18
C ALA A 30 -38.29 13.72 70.23
N LEU A 31 -39.02 12.95 71.07
CA LEU A 31 -40.32 13.26 71.73
C LEU A 31 -41.56 13.58 70.84
N SER A 32 -42.81 13.20 71.18
CA SER A 32 -43.40 12.88 72.50
C SER A 32 -44.64 11.95 72.45
N ASP A 33 -44.82 11.16 73.54
CA ASP A 33 -46.08 10.66 74.17
C ASP A 33 -47.09 9.78 73.40
N GLY A 34 -47.56 8.69 74.03
CA GLY A 34 -48.78 7.98 73.58
C GLY A 34 -48.96 6.47 73.88
N ASP A 35 -49.03 6.09 75.16
CA ASP A 35 -49.60 4.86 75.76
C ASP A 35 -50.30 3.77 74.86
N ASN A 36 -49.68 2.57 74.81
CA ASN A 36 -50.25 1.29 75.33
C ASN A 36 -51.32 0.44 74.55
N THR A 37 -51.21 -0.89 74.76
CA THR A 37 -52.14 -2.02 74.41
C THR A 37 -52.47 -2.28 72.93
N ASP A 38 -52.79 -3.50 72.47
CA ASP A 38 -52.61 -4.92 72.87
C ASP A 38 -53.22 -5.75 71.71
N GLY A 39 -52.80 -7.00 71.45
CA GLY A 39 -53.54 -7.89 70.54
C GLY A 39 -52.74 -8.66 69.47
N THR A 40 -52.20 -9.82 69.90
CA THR A 40 -52.30 -11.12 69.20
C THR A 40 -52.09 -11.23 67.68
N ASP A 41 -50.89 -11.69 67.33
CA ASP A 41 -50.59 -12.81 66.41
C ASP A 41 -51.67 -13.24 65.39
N GLY A 42 -51.45 -12.84 64.13
CA GLY A 42 -51.81 -13.62 62.96
C GLY A 42 -50.56 -13.83 62.11
N THR A 43 -50.28 -15.07 61.72
CA THR A 43 -49.07 -15.44 60.95
C THR A 43 -49.05 -14.75 59.58
N SER A 44 -48.37 -13.61 59.50
CA SER A 44 -48.16 -12.88 58.25
C SER A 44 -47.03 -13.54 57.46
N GLY A 45 -47.37 -14.27 56.40
CA GLY A 45 -46.37 -14.69 55.41
C GLY A 45 -45.85 -13.47 54.65
N THR A 46 -44.55 -13.44 54.35
CA THR A 46 -43.94 -12.33 53.60
C THR A 46 -43.87 -12.72 52.13
N TYR A 47 -44.59 -11.97 51.30
CA TYR A 47 -44.40 -12.00 49.86
C TYR A 47 -43.15 -11.20 49.50
N THR A 48 -42.40 -11.66 48.50
CA THR A 48 -41.26 -10.95 47.90
C THR A 48 -41.45 -10.91 46.40
N LEU A 49 -41.42 -9.69 45.84
CA LEU A 49 -41.44 -9.42 44.41
C LEU A 49 -40.09 -8.82 44.03
N SER A 50 -39.47 -9.34 42.98
CA SER A 50 -38.24 -8.80 42.40
C SER A 50 -38.40 -8.62 40.90
N ALA A 51 -37.65 -7.67 40.35
CA ALA A 51 -37.67 -7.32 38.94
C ALA A 51 -36.27 -6.92 38.48
N SER A 52 -35.89 -7.29 37.26
CA SER A 52 -34.64 -6.88 36.62
C SER A 52 -34.85 -6.74 35.11
N LEU A 53 -34.39 -5.64 34.52
CA LEU A 53 -34.23 -5.54 33.07
C LEU A 53 -32.94 -6.26 32.66
N GLN A 54 -33.00 -7.00 31.55
CA GLN A 54 -31.90 -7.79 31.01
C GLN A 54 -31.76 -7.55 29.50
N ASP A 55 -30.52 -7.59 29.01
CA ASP A 55 -30.19 -7.58 27.58
C ASP A 55 -30.51 -8.94 26.91
N ALA A 56 -30.11 -9.11 25.64
CA ALA A 56 -30.31 -10.35 24.89
C ALA A 56 -29.48 -11.53 25.41
N ASP A 57 -28.35 -11.27 26.06
CA ASP A 57 -27.43 -12.27 26.62
C ASP A 57 -27.77 -12.65 28.07
N GLY A 58 -28.70 -11.91 28.70
CA GLY A 58 -29.19 -12.14 30.06
C GLY A 58 -28.44 -11.36 31.15
N ASN A 59 -27.57 -10.40 30.79
CA ASN A 59 -26.94 -9.50 31.75
C ASN A 59 -27.92 -8.40 32.16
N THR A 60 -27.76 -7.85 33.37
CA THR A 60 -28.60 -6.74 33.82
C THR A 60 -28.25 -5.45 33.09
N ALA A 61 -29.22 -4.90 32.35
CA ALA A 61 -29.08 -3.67 31.57
C ALA A 61 -30.30 -2.76 31.80
N ASN A 62 -30.12 -1.44 31.69
CA ASN A 62 -31.18 -0.44 31.92
C ASN A 62 -31.22 0.68 30.87
N ARG A 63 -30.54 0.52 29.73
CA ARG A 63 -30.47 1.48 28.62
C ARG A 63 -30.94 0.82 27.32
N LEU A 64 -31.66 1.56 26.48
CA LEU A 64 -32.11 1.11 25.16
C LEU A 64 -32.31 2.31 24.20
N SER A 65 -31.92 2.16 22.94
CA SER A 65 -32.17 3.12 21.85
C SER A 65 -33.41 2.72 21.02
N GLU A 66 -33.83 3.58 20.07
CA GLU A 66 -34.99 3.30 19.21
C GLU A 66 -34.93 1.89 18.61
N GLY A 67 -36.02 1.11 18.79
CA GLY A 67 -36.16 -0.22 18.23
C GLY A 67 -35.37 -1.34 18.93
N THR A 68 -34.43 -1.03 19.82
CA THR A 68 -33.77 -2.04 20.66
C THR A 68 -34.67 -2.45 21.83
N THR A 69 -34.45 -3.65 22.38
CA THR A 69 -35.32 -4.24 23.40
C THR A 69 -34.57 -4.77 24.61
N LEU A 70 -35.13 -4.53 25.80
CA LEU A 70 -34.75 -5.19 27.05
C LEU A 70 -35.86 -6.12 27.54
N THR A 71 -35.49 -7.20 28.22
CA THR A 71 -36.45 -8.12 28.84
C THR A 71 -36.58 -7.80 30.33
N LEU A 72 -37.76 -7.33 30.75
CA LEU A 72 -38.13 -7.21 32.16
C LEU A 72 -38.47 -8.60 32.71
N GLN A 73 -37.55 -9.19 33.46
CA GLN A 73 -37.78 -10.42 34.23
C GLN A 73 -38.38 -10.09 35.59
N LEU A 74 -39.42 -10.82 35.98
CA LEU A 74 -40.16 -10.66 37.23
C LEU A 74 -40.18 -12.00 37.99
N GLU A 75 -40.00 -11.97 39.31
CA GLU A 75 -40.11 -13.17 40.16
C GLU A 75 -40.88 -12.87 41.45
N LEU A 76 -41.91 -13.68 41.73
CA LEU A 76 -42.81 -13.55 42.88
C LEU A 76 -42.82 -14.83 43.73
N GLN A 77 -42.49 -14.66 45.01
CA GLN A 77 -42.42 -15.75 46.00
C GLN A 77 -43.22 -15.40 47.26
N LEU A 78 -43.70 -16.41 47.98
CA LEU A 78 -44.26 -16.31 49.34
C LEU A 78 -43.44 -17.20 50.26
N ASN A 79 -42.79 -16.64 51.28
CA ASN A 79 -41.91 -17.37 52.19
C ASN A 79 -40.83 -18.22 51.47
N SER A 80 -40.34 -17.75 50.31
CA SER A 80 -39.42 -18.46 49.39
C SER A 80 -40.01 -19.59 48.54
N GLU A 81 -41.34 -19.75 48.48
CA GLU A 81 -42.00 -20.64 47.51
C GLU A 81 -42.60 -19.85 46.34
N ALA A 82 -42.31 -20.29 45.12
CA ALA A 82 -42.79 -19.73 43.86
C ALA A 82 -44.33 -19.63 43.80
N GLN A 83 -44.85 -18.45 43.46
CA GLN A 83 -46.30 -18.22 43.37
C GLN A 83 -46.78 -18.23 41.91
N SER A 84 -47.35 -19.35 41.47
CA SER A 84 -47.84 -19.54 40.10
C SER A 84 -49.24 -18.99 39.87
N GLY A 85 -49.50 -18.49 38.66
CA GLY A 85 -50.81 -18.00 38.21
C GLY A 85 -51.26 -16.69 38.85
N GLN A 86 -50.34 -15.92 39.45
CA GLN A 86 -50.63 -14.62 40.03
C GLN A 86 -50.53 -13.53 38.96
N THR A 87 -51.45 -12.57 38.99
CA THR A 87 -51.45 -11.43 38.06
C THR A 87 -50.52 -10.33 38.58
N ILE A 88 -49.64 -9.85 37.70
CA ILE A 88 -48.81 -8.67 37.89
C ILE A 88 -49.24 -7.62 36.86
N THR A 89 -49.45 -6.39 37.32
CA THR A 89 -49.80 -5.24 36.49
C THR A 89 -48.59 -4.32 36.38
N LEU A 90 -48.30 -3.87 35.16
CA LEU A 90 -47.17 -3.04 34.78
C LEU A 90 -47.69 -1.72 34.21
N THR A 91 -47.23 -0.61 34.77
CA THR A 91 -47.50 0.74 34.27
C THR A 91 -46.18 1.39 33.89
N ASN A 92 -45.99 1.78 32.63
CA ASN A 92 -44.89 2.66 32.25
C ASN A 92 -45.38 4.11 32.41
N SER A 93 -44.74 4.92 33.25
CA SER A 93 -45.12 6.32 33.42
C SER A 93 -44.76 7.20 32.21
N SER A 94 -43.93 6.68 31.32
CA SER A 94 -43.24 7.46 30.28
C SER A 94 -43.28 6.71 28.93
N GLU A 95 -44.49 6.44 28.44
CA GLU A 95 -44.73 5.67 27.19
C GLU A 95 -44.13 6.31 25.92
N GLU A 96 -43.72 7.58 25.98
CA GLU A 96 -43.02 8.28 24.88
C GLU A 96 -41.53 7.91 24.76
N TYR A 97 -40.92 7.38 25.83
CA TYR A 97 -39.52 6.95 25.86
C TYR A 97 -39.38 5.46 25.54
N ALA A 98 -40.30 4.61 25.98
CA ALA A 98 -40.31 3.19 25.63
C ALA A 98 -41.72 2.58 25.72
N SER A 99 -41.94 1.46 25.04
CA SER A 99 -43.22 0.73 25.04
C SER A 99 -43.08 -0.67 25.64
N LEU A 100 -44.10 -1.12 26.38
CA LEU A 100 -44.16 -2.47 26.96
C LEU A 100 -44.96 -3.41 26.05
N SER A 101 -44.46 -4.63 25.84
CA SER A 101 -45.15 -5.65 25.04
C SER A 101 -46.44 -6.19 25.69
N SER A 102 -46.60 -5.99 27.01
CA SER A 102 -47.86 -6.17 27.75
C SER A 102 -47.84 -5.37 29.04
N THR A 103 -48.99 -4.81 29.43
CA THR A 103 -49.21 -4.14 30.73
C THR A 103 -49.75 -5.06 31.81
N VAL A 104 -50.08 -6.32 31.48
CA VAL A 104 -50.53 -7.34 32.45
C VAL A 104 -49.90 -8.69 32.10
N VAL A 105 -49.33 -9.37 33.09
CA VAL A 105 -48.76 -10.71 32.94
C VAL A 105 -49.14 -11.63 34.10
N THR A 106 -49.09 -12.94 33.86
CA THR A 106 -49.33 -13.96 34.88
C THR A 106 -48.07 -14.80 35.11
N THR A 107 -47.78 -15.12 36.37
CA THR A 107 -46.59 -15.90 36.72
C THR A 107 -46.70 -17.37 36.29
N ASP A 108 -45.60 -17.95 35.84
CA ASP A 108 -45.46 -19.34 35.42
C ASP A 108 -45.44 -20.33 36.61
N ALA A 109 -45.15 -21.61 36.35
CA ALA A 109 -45.04 -22.64 37.40
C ALA A 109 -43.89 -22.41 38.40
N ASN A 110 -42.92 -21.56 38.05
CA ASN A 110 -41.76 -21.17 38.86
C ASN A 110 -41.91 -19.78 39.49
N GLY A 111 -43.09 -19.16 39.38
CA GLY A 111 -43.36 -17.83 39.95
C GLY A 111 -42.79 -16.67 39.15
N ARG A 112 -42.41 -16.90 37.88
CA ARG A 112 -41.73 -15.93 37.01
C ARG A 112 -42.63 -15.42 35.89
N ALA A 113 -42.39 -14.20 35.44
CA ALA A 113 -42.99 -13.61 34.25
C ALA A 113 -41.98 -12.73 33.51
N SER A 114 -42.15 -12.54 32.20
CA SER A 114 -41.27 -11.70 31.38
C SER A 114 -42.07 -10.82 30.43
N VAL A 115 -41.59 -9.59 30.20
CA VAL A 115 -42.17 -8.59 29.28
C VAL A 115 -41.04 -7.89 28.53
N LEU A 116 -41.23 -7.61 27.24
CA LEU A 116 -40.28 -6.80 26.47
C LEU A 116 -40.58 -5.31 26.68
N LEU A 117 -39.52 -4.53 26.90
CA LEU A 117 -39.48 -3.08 26.84
C LEU A 117 -38.75 -2.69 25.55
N THR A 118 -39.37 -1.89 24.68
CA THR A 118 -38.82 -1.48 23.38
C THR A 118 -38.59 0.03 23.36
N GLY A 119 -37.39 0.49 22.96
CA GLY A 119 -37.03 1.90 22.95
C GLY A 119 -37.84 2.69 21.91
N GLY A 120 -38.34 3.86 22.32
CA GLY A 120 -39.03 4.83 21.47
C GLY A 120 -38.06 5.87 20.88
N GLN A 121 -38.58 6.73 19.99
CA GLN A 121 -37.77 7.74 19.29
C GLN A 121 -37.28 8.88 20.19
N THR A 122 -37.97 9.10 21.32
CA THR A 122 -37.65 10.17 22.26
C THR A 122 -36.67 9.68 23.31
N ALA A 123 -35.55 10.39 23.49
CA ALA A 123 -34.62 10.16 24.59
C ALA A 123 -35.20 10.66 25.93
N GLY A 124 -34.92 9.94 27.02
CA GLY A 124 -35.37 10.33 28.36
C GLY A 124 -35.39 9.20 29.38
N GLU A 125 -35.42 9.57 30.66
CA GLU A 125 -35.58 8.63 31.76
C GLU A 125 -37.04 8.20 31.95
N GLY A 126 -37.28 6.90 32.03
CA GLY A 126 -38.59 6.33 32.28
C GLY A 126 -38.59 5.34 33.45
N GLN A 127 -39.78 5.05 33.97
CA GLN A 127 -39.95 4.15 35.10
C GLN A 127 -41.14 3.21 34.87
N ILE A 128 -40.92 1.92 35.14
CA ILE A 128 -41.96 0.89 35.13
C ILE A 128 -42.38 0.64 36.57
N GLU A 129 -43.63 0.93 36.90
CA GLU A 129 -44.24 0.56 38.17
C GLU A 129 -44.85 -0.85 38.07
N VAL A 130 -44.35 -1.76 38.91
CA VAL A 130 -44.79 -3.15 39.01
C VAL A 130 -45.67 -3.32 40.25
N THR A 131 -46.92 -3.75 40.06
CA THR A 131 -47.93 -3.88 41.13
C THR A 131 -48.63 -5.25 41.09
N THR A 132 -49.19 -5.67 42.23
CA THR A 132 -49.97 -6.91 42.37
C THR A 132 -51.15 -6.69 43.30
N ASP A 133 -52.23 -7.47 43.16
CA ASP A 133 -53.40 -7.42 44.05
C ASP A 133 -53.15 -8.10 45.43
N LEU A 134 -51.92 -8.51 45.74
CA LEU A 134 -51.58 -9.25 46.95
C LEU A 134 -51.31 -8.31 48.13
N SER A 135 -52.11 -8.46 49.19
CA SER A 135 -52.00 -7.64 50.40
C SER A 135 -50.65 -7.84 51.11
N GLY A 136 -49.82 -6.78 51.15
CA GLY A 136 -48.55 -6.76 51.88
C GLY A 136 -47.31 -6.48 51.02
N LEU A 137 -47.46 -6.36 49.69
CA LEU A 137 -46.43 -5.84 48.80
C LEU A 137 -46.64 -4.34 48.54
N ASN A 138 -45.53 -3.59 48.49
CA ASN A 138 -45.51 -2.25 47.92
C ASN A 138 -45.26 -2.36 46.40
N ALA A 139 -45.59 -1.30 45.66
CA ALA A 139 -45.19 -1.17 44.26
C ALA A 139 -43.65 -1.21 44.13
N LEU A 140 -43.15 -1.89 43.11
CA LEU A 140 -41.72 -1.96 42.79
C LEU A 140 -41.47 -1.15 41.52
N THR A 141 -40.58 -0.16 41.61
CA THR A 141 -40.24 0.70 40.48
C THR A 141 -38.94 0.23 39.82
N VAL A 142 -38.96 0.09 38.50
CA VAL A 142 -37.79 -0.29 37.69
C VAL A 142 -37.47 0.84 36.71
N PRO A 143 -36.35 1.58 36.90
CA PRO A 143 -35.96 2.65 36.00
C PRO A 143 -35.31 2.12 34.72
N TYR A 144 -35.46 2.86 33.63
CA TYR A 144 -34.76 2.67 32.36
C TYR A 144 -34.44 4.02 31.72
N ILE A 145 -33.49 4.04 30.79
CA ILE A 145 -33.11 5.24 30.02
C ILE A 145 -33.31 4.93 28.54
N SER A 146 -34.23 5.64 27.88
CA SER A 146 -34.30 5.65 26.42
C SER A 146 -33.26 6.60 25.85
N GLN A 147 -32.52 6.15 24.83
CA GLN A 147 -31.56 6.96 24.09
C GLN A 147 -32.17 7.61 22.84
N GLY A 148 -33.41 7.28 22.47
CA GLY A 148 -34.04 7.81 21.27
C GLY A 148 -33.37 7.36 19.97
N VAL A 149 -33.48 8.19 18.93
CA VAL A 149 -32.74 8.04 17.67
C VAL A 149 -31.28 8.45 17.89
N LEU A 150 -30.33 7.56 17.60
CA LEU A 150 -28.89 7.85 17.68
C LEU A 150 -28.41 8.54 16.39
N THR A 151 -27.59 9.58 16.52
CA THR A 151 -26.91 10.28 15.40
C THR A 151 -25.40 10.26 15.61
N THR A 152 -24.65 9.91 14.57
CA THR A 152 -23.18 9.93 14.53
C THR A 152 -22.64 11.37 14.46
N ALA A 153 -21.41 11.57 14.96
CA ALA A 153 -20.77 12.90 15.00
C ALA A 153 -19.80 13.11 13.82
N SER A 154 -19.79 14.34 13.32
CA SER A 154 -18.89 14.79 12.24
C SER A 154 -17.73 15.65 12.71
N SER A 155 -17.95 16.40 13.80
CA SER A 155 -16.92 17.23 14.42
C SER A 155 -17.22 17.48 15.88
N SER A 156 -16.17 17.51 16.70
CA SER A 156 -16.28 17.63 18.15
C SER A 156 -15.09 18.42 18.73
N ALA A 157 -15.32 19.11 19.84
CA ALA A 157 -14.31 19.94 20.50
C ALA A 157 -14.53 19.98 22.01
N VAL A 158 -13.45 20.17 22.77
CA VAL A 158 -13.44 20.23 24.24
C VAL A 158 -12.76 21.50 24.73
N TYR A 159 -13.32 22.13 25.76
CA TYR A 159 -12.90 23.42 26.30
C TYR A 159 -12.91 23.41 27.83
N LEU A 160 -11.96 24.11 28.45
CA LEU A 160 -11.97 24.40 29.88
C LEU A 160 -12.38 25.86 30.12
N ILE A 161 -13.46 26.08 30.86
CA ILE A 161 -14.03 27.41 31.13
C ILE A 161 -14.31 27.58 32.63
N PRO A 162 -14.43 28.81 33.16
CA PRO A 162 -14.88 29.04 34.53
C PRO A 162 -16.29 28.47 34.79
N ALA A 163 -16.51 27.84 35.95
CA ALA A 163 -17.82 27.31 36.35
C ALA A 163 -18.88 28.40 36.60
N SER A 164 -18.48 29.67 36.57
CA SER A 164 -19.35 30.84 36.65
C SER A 164 -19.90 31.29 35.29
N THR A 165 -19.41 30.73 34.18
CA THR A 165 -19.87 31.05 32.82
C THR A 165 -21.33 30.61 32.63
N PRO A 166 -22.27 31.51 32.27
CA PRO A 166 -23.65 31.13 32.04
C PRO A 166 -23.81 30.20 30.82
N GLN A 167 -24.64 29.16 30.93
CA GLN A 167 -24.94 28.23 29.82
C GLN A 167 -25.39 28.92 28.52
N SER A 168 -26.05 30.08 28.61
CA SER A 168 -26.43 30.90 27.46
C SER A 168 -25.26 31.44 26.64
N GLU A 169 -24.04 31.38 27.16
CA GLU A 169 -22.82 31.84 26.50
C GLU A 169 -22.02 30.69 25.85
N TYR A 170 -22.33 29.42 26.19
CA TYR A 170 -21.63 28.24 25.66
C TYR A 170 -21.55 28.19 24.12
N PRO A 171 -22.60 28.56 23.34
CA PRO A 171 -22.52 28.60 21.88
C PRO A 171 -21.48 29.57 21.29
N ASN A 172 -20.98 30.52 22.09
CA ASN A 172 -19.97 31.50 21.67
C ASN A 172 -18.54 31.13 22.11
N ILE A 173 -18.37 30.03 22.86
CA ILE A 173 -17.05 29.55 23.27
C ILE A 173 -16.38 28.86 22.08
N THR A 174 -15.18 29.35 21.74
CA THR A 174 -14.36 28.85 20.62
C THR A 174 -12.96 28.40 21.05
N SER A 175 -12.60 28.64 22.32
CA SER A 175 -11.35 28.21 22.94
C SER A 175 -11.57 28.03 24.45
N SER A 176 -10.64 27.34 25.12
CA SER A 176 -10.55 27.41 26.58
C SER A 176 -10.33 28.86 27.06
N THR A 177 -10.78 29.15 28.26
CA THR A 177 -10.69 30.49 28.91
C THR A 177 -10.17 30.41 30.35
N LEU A 178 -9.76 29.22 30.78
CA LEU A 178 -9.17 28.95 32.07
C LEU A 178 -8.03 27.93 31.91
N ASP A 179 -6.85 28.26 32.43
CA ASP A 179 -5.66 27.41 32.32
C ASP A 179 -5.41 26.59 33.61
N VAL A 180 -5.90 27.07 34.77
CA VAL A 180 -5.69 26.45 36.09
C VAL A 180 -6.98 26.44 36.92
N ILE A 181 -7.30 25.28 37.49
CA ILE A 181 -8.44 25.06 38.39
C ILE A 181 -8.00 25.31 39.84
N SER A 182 -8.75 26.13 40.59
CA SER A 182 -8.43 26.49 41.98
C SER A 182 -9.68 26.63 42.87
N GLU A 183 -9.51 26.85 44.18
CA GLU A 183 -10.64 27.15 45.08
C GLU A 183 -11.34 28.48 44.72
N GLU A 184 -10.62 29.45 44.15
CA GLU A 184 -11.19 30.72 43.69
C GLU A 184 -11.75 30.65 42.25
N THR A 185 -11.27 29.69 41.45
CA THR A 185 -11.66 29.46 40.06
C THR A 185 -12.01 27.98 39.79
N PRO A 186 -13.19 27.49 40.27
CA PRO A 186 -13.73 26.21 39.82
C PRO A 186 -14.05 26.25 38.32
N ALA A 187 -14.05 25.08 37.68
CA ALA A 187 -14.12 24.95 36.23
C ALA A 187 -15.32 24.14 35.74
N THR A 188 -15.68 24.35 34.48
CA THR A 188 -16.55 23.48 33.70
C THR A 188 -15.74 22.98 32.52
N LEU A 189 -15.67 21.65 32.38
CA LEU A 189 -15.19 20.97 31.21
C LEU A 189 -16.37 20.86 30.23
N LEU A 190 -16.32 21.61 29.14
CA LEU A 190 -17.40 21.77 28.16
C LEU A 190 -17.02 21.06 26.86
N VAL A 191 -17.90 20.20 26.36
CA VAL A 191 -17.73 19.45 25.11
C VAL A 191 -18.82 19.88 24.15
N LYS A 192 -18.45 20.17 22.91
CA LYS A 192 -19.37 20.46 21.80
C LYS A 192 -19.28 19.32 20.79
N VAL A 193 -20.42 18.84 20.32
CA VAL A 193 -20.50 17.83 19.26
C VAL A 193 -21.52 18.27 18.19
N VAL A 194 -21.16 18.05 16.93
CA VAL A 194 -21.93 18.42 15.73
C VAL A 194 -22.09 17.15 14.89
N GLY A 195 -23.30 16.91 14.39
CA GLY A 195 -23.64 15.72 13.61
C GLY A 195 -23.24 15.84 12.14
N ASP A 196 -23.43 14.75 11.39
CA ASP A 196 -23.13 14.64 9.95
C ASP A 196 -23.94 15.60 9.06
N ASP A 197 -25.00 16.20 9.59
CA ASP A 197 -25.81 17.24 8.93
C ASP A 197 -25.33 18.68 9.21
N GLY A 198 -24.23 18.84 9.96
CA GLY A 198 -23.73 20.15 10.40
C GLY A 198 -24.58 20.83 11.49
N LEU A 199 -25.62 20.15 11.99
CA LEU A 199 -26.42 20.60 13.12
C LEU A 199 -25.82 20.07 14.43
N PRO A 200 -26.19 20.65 15.59
CA PRO A 200 -25.67 20.14 16.86
C PRO A 200 -26.13 18.71 17.11
N ALA A 201 -25.22 17.80 17.47
CA ALA A 201 -25.57 16.42 17.77
C ALA A 201 -26.25 16.38 19.15
N VAL A 202 -27.56 16.11 19.19
CA VAL A 202 -28.38 16.19 20.41
C VAL A 202 -28.53 14.80 21.05
N ASN A 203 -28.44 14.71 22.38
CA ASN A 203 -28.53 13.50 23.19
C ASN A 203 -27.43 12.43 22.95
N GLN A 204 -26.29 12.79 22.36
CA GLN A 204 -25.14 11.89 22.22
C GLN A 204 -24.45 11.70 23.58
N LEU A 205 -24.06 10.45 23.90
CA LEU A 205 -23.32 10.17 25.13
C LEU A 205 -21.88 10.68 25.06
N VAL A 206 -21.50 11.41 26.12
CA VAL A 206 -20.15 11.90 26.38
C VAL A 206 -19.67 11.30 27.70
N ASP A 207 -18.54 10.60 27.67
CA ASP A 207 -17.91 9.95 28.83
C ASP A 207 -16.60 10.65 29.18
N PHE A 208 -16.56 11.28 30.35
CA PHE A 208 -15.41 12.06 30.81
C PHE A 208 -14.47 11.17 31.64
N ASP A 209 -13.36 10.74 31.05
CA ASP A 209 -12.34 9.99 31.79
C ASP A 209 -11.36 10.92 32.52
N LEU A 210 -11.51 10.92 33.85
CA LEU A 210 -10.65 11.64 34.79
C LEU A 210 -9.61 10.71 35.45
N SER A 211 -9.38 9.50 34.93
CA SER A 211 -8.43 8.52 35.49
C SER A 211 -7.01 9.09 35.68
N SER A 212 -6.52 9.83 34.70
CA SER A 212 -5.25 10.57 34.73
C SER A 212 -5.24 11.77 35.69
N ALA A 213 -6.42 12.25 36.09
CA ALA A 213 -6.61 13.44 36.91
C ALA A 213 -7.10 13.11 38.34
N GLU A 214 -6.98 11.85 38.76
CA GLU A 214 -7.41 11.39 40.08
C GLU A 214 -6.65 12.10 41.21
N GLY A 215 -7.38 12.70 42.14
CA GLY A 215 -6.81 13.51 43.23
C GLY A 215 -6.39 14.94 42.86
N LEU A 216 -6.16 15.22 41.57
CA LEU A 216 -5.94 16.58 41.06
C LEU A 216 -7.24 17.38 41.01
N VAL A 217 -8.35 16.78 40.56
CA VAL A 217 -9.68 17.42 40.50
C VAL A 217 -10.77 16.57 41.10
N VAL A 218 -11.88 17.21 41.47
CA VAL A 218 -13.08 16.56 42.00
C VAL A 218 -14.28 16.91 41.13
N ASN A 219 -14.97 15.89 40.61
CA ASN A 219 -16.26 16.04 39.93
C ASN A 219 -17.35 16.46 40.96
N VAL A 220 -17.91 17.65 40.78
CA VAL A 220 -18.95 18.22 41.66
C VAL A 220 -20.34 18.28 41.00
N SER A 221 -20.50 17.76 39.78
CA SER A 221 -21.82 17.59 39.16
C SER A 221 -22.64 16.53 39.91
N LEU A 222 -23.62 16.98 40.71
CA LEU A 222 -24.45 16.11 41.57
C LEU A 222 -25.25 15.03 40.81
N ASP A 223 -25.58 15.32 39.56
CA ASP A 223 -26.32 14.52 38.60
C ASP A 223 -25.42 13.60 37.74
N LYS A 224 -24.15 13.99 37.54
CA LYS A 224 -23.19 13.33 36.62
C LYS A 224 -22.04 12.64 37.36
N GLN A 225 -22.33 12.03 38.51
CA GLN A 225 -21.34 11.38 39.37
C GLN A 225 -20.67 10.14 38.73
N ASN A 226 -21.33 9.53 37.75
CA ASN A 226 -20.76 8.49 36.87
C ASN A 226 -19.80 9.04 35.80
N ARG A 227 -19.58 10.37 35.76
CA ARG A 227 -18.80 11.11 34.75
C ARG A 227 -19.33 10.96 33.32
N LYS A 228 -20.61 10.68 33.12
CA LYS A 228 -21.24 10.69 31.80
C LYS A 228 -22.32 11.75 31.71
N ASP A 229 -22.49 12.31 30.51
CA ASP A 229 -23.49 13.32 30.21
C ASP A 229 -24.06 13.10 28.80
N LEU A 230 -25.20 13.72 28.51
CA LEU A 230 -25.76 13.78 27.16
C LEU A 230 -25.63 15.19 26.61
N THR A 231 -25.35 15.33 25.32
CA THR A 231 -25.37 16.64 24.66
C THR A 231 -26.76 17.26 24.64
N ASP A 232 -26.86 18.57 24.90
CA ASP A 232 -28.12 19.31 24.89
C ASP A 232 -28.62 19.61 23.46
N ASN A 233 -29.75 20.33 23.35
CA ASN A 233 -30.32 20.76 22.06
C ASN A 233 -29.40 21.68 21.23
N ASN A 234 -28.26 22.11 21.77
CA ASN A 234 -27.24 22.91 21.11
C ASN A 234 -25.92 22.13 20.93
N GLY A 235 -25.94 20.81 21.17
CA GLY A 235 -24.80 19.91 21.00
C GLY A 235 -23.77 19.96 22.13
N PHE A 236 -24.12 20.50 23.31
CA PHE A 236 -23.17 20.65 24.41
C PHE A 236 -23.41 19.69 25.56
N ALA A 237 -22.35 19.01 25.99
CA ALA A 237 -22.27 18.22 27.23
C ALA A 237 -21.22 18.85 28.16
N TRP A 238 -21.37 18.73 29.49
CA TRP A 238 -20.41 19.32 30.42
C TRP A 238 -20.32 18.66 31.81
N LEU A 239 -19.11 18.72 32.37
CA LEU A 239 -18.77 18.26 33.72
C LEU A 239 -18.20 19.41 34.56
N ASN A 240 -18.69 19.60 35.78
CA ASN A 240 -18.19 20.64 36.69
C ASN A 240 -17.11 20.07 37.61
N LEU A 241 -15.98 20.78 37.70
CA LEU A 241 -14.78 20.38 38.40
C LEU A 241 -14.39 21.41 39.47
N GLU A 242 -14.16 20.93 40.69
CA GLU A 242 -13.44 21.68 41.73
C GLU A 242 -11.99 21.17 41.85
N VAL A 243 -11.15 21.99 42.46
CA VAL A 243 -9.77 21.63 42.81
C VAL A 243 -9.74 20.46 43.81
N GLY A 244 -8.92 19.45 43.52
CA GLY A 244 -8.63 18.32 44.41
C GLY A 244 -7.54 18.62 45.42
N ASP A 245 -7.12 17.63 46.20
CA ASP A 245 -6.16 17.82 47.28
C ASP A 245 -4.69 17.82 46.80
N ILE A 246 -4.44 17.47 45.53
CA ILE A 246 -3.10 17.41 44.90
C ILE A 246 -2.94 18.55 43.88
N SER A 247 -1.75 19.18 43.84
CA SER A 247 -1.36 20.14 42.80
C SER A 247 -0.63 19.44 41.65
N GLY A 248 -0.90 19.82 40.40
CA GLY A 248 -0.25 19.22 39.23
C GLY A 248 -1.07 19.39 37.94
N ALA A 249 -0.63 18.76 36.85
CA ALA A 249 -1.32 18.76 35.57
C ALA A 249 -1.66 17.33 35.11
N ALA A 250 -2.72 17.18 34.32
CA ALA A 250 -3.15 15.92 33.74
C ALA A 250 -3.85 16.10 32.39
N LYS A 251 -3.72 15.10 31.50
CA LYS A 251 -4.45 15.03 30.24
C LYS A 251 -5.78 14.29 30.46
N VAL A 252 -6.89 15.02 30.51
CA VAL A 252 -8.24 14.44 30.58
C VAL A 252 -8.67 13.97 29.20
N THR A 253 -9.26 12.78 29.14
CA THR A 253 -9.80 12.20 27.90
C THR A 253 -11.33 12.23 27.95
N VAL A 254 -11.97 12.48 26.82
CA VAL A 254 -13.42 12.48 26.66
C VAL A 254 -13.76 11.53 25.53
N ASN A 255 -14.45 10.44 25.83
CA ASN A 255 -14.86 9.45 24.83
C ASN A 255 -16.29 9.74 24.39
N LEU A 256 -16.55 9.63 23.09
CA LEU A 256 -17.87 9.80 22.48
C LEU A 256 -18.49 8.44 22.14
N GLU A 257 -19.81 8.44 21.90
CA GLU A 257 -20.60 7.22 21.63
C GLU A 257 -20.25 6.49 20.31
N ASP A 258 -19.42 7.10 19.46
CA ASP A 258 -18.87 6.55 18.22
C ASP A 258 -17.45 5.99 18.37
N GLU A 259 -16.99 5.77 19.61
CA GLU A 259 -15.63 5.33 20.00
C GLU A 259 -14.51 6.35 19.65
N SER A 260 -14.84 7.56 19.16
CA SER A 260 -13.86 8.63 19.04
C SER A 260 -13.50 9.23 20.40
N SER A 261 -12.30 9.81 20.52
CA SER A 261 -11.86 10.47 21.76
C SER A 261 -11.27 11.85 21.52
N LEU A 262 -11.66 12.79 22.38
CA LEU A 262 -11.06 14.11 22.53
C LEU A 262 -10.15 14.13 23.75
N SER A 263 -9.20 15.05 23.80
CA SER A 263 -8.39 15.24 25.00
C SER A 263 -8.06 16.70 25.26
N ILE A 264 -7.88 17.04 26.54
CA ILE A 264 -7.52 18.37 27.01
C ILE A 264 -6.57 18.28 28.20
N ASN A 265 -5.53 19.10 28.20
CA ASN A 265 -4.65 19.25 29.34
C ASN A 265 -5.30 20.19 30.35
N ILE A 266 -5.34 19.77 31.62
CA ILE A 266 -5.83 20.58 32.74
C ILE A 266 -4.72 20.72 33.80
N ALA A 267 -4.63 21.90 34.42
CA ALA A 267 -3.80 22.10 35.61
C ALA A 267 -4.69 22.34 36.84
N SER A 268 -4.27 21.80 37.97
CA SER A 268 -4.92 21.95 39.27
C SER A 268 -3.97 22.56 40.28
N ALA A 269 -4.46 23.57 41.01
CA ALA A 269 -3.72 24.19 42.08
C ALA A 269 -3.54 23.27 43.31
N GLY A 270 -4.39 22.27 43.51
CA GLY A 270 -4.46 21.55 44.78
C GLY A 270 -5.02 22.40 45.95
N ARG A 271 -5.59 21.76 46.98
CA ARG A 271 -6.05 22.45 48.19
C ARG A 271 -4.92 22.71 49.17
N VAL A 272 -4.70 23.98 49.51
CA VAL A 272 -3.71 24.36 50.52
C VAL A 272 -4.17 23.97 51.92
N ALA A 273 -3.47 23.02 52.55
CA ALA A 273 -3.63 22.76 53.97
C ALA A 273 -3.27 24.02 54.79
N GLN A 274 -4.27 24.68 55.37
CA GLN A 274 -4.10 25.90 56.18
C GLN A 274 -3.12 25.67 57.36
N GLY A 275 -1.88 26.15 57.24
CA GLY A 275 -0.99 26.26 58.41
C GLY A 275 0.54 26.24 58.21
N SER A 276 1.09 26.09 56.99
CA SER A 276 2.56 26.07 56.81
C SER A 276 3.19 27.47 56.81
N SER A 277 4.47 27.53 57.19
CA SER A 277 5.35 28.69 57.09
C SER A 277 5.66 29.05 55.62
N GLU A 278 6.19 30.25 55.37
CA GLU A 278 6.65 30.64 54.02
C GLU A 278 7.73 29.68 53.51
N ASN A 279 7.48 29.04 52.37
CA ASN A 279 8.47 28.23 51.67
C ASN A 279 9.59 29.11 51.09
N THR A 280 10.80 28.56 51.02
CA THR A 280 11.95 29.17 50.37
C THR A 280 12.09 28.61 48.95
N TYR A 281 12.15 29.52 47.97
CA TYR A 281 12.23 29.21 46.54
C TYR A 281 13.58 29.62 45.95
N SER A 282 14.24 28.70 45.24
CA SER A 282 15.50 28.92 44.52
C SER A 282 15.39 28.48 43.06
N VAL A 283 16.07 29.19 42.15
CA VAL A 283 16.10 28.91 40.70
C VAL A 283 17.51 29.16 40.20
N TYR A 284 18.01 28.25 39.37
CA TYR A 284 19.34 28.27 38.78
C TYR A 284 19.29 27.84 37.31
N LEU A 285 20.20 28.37 36.48
CA LEU A 285 20.44 27.88 35.12
C LEU A 285 21.74 27.08 35.10
N ILE A 286 21.67 25.83 34.66
CA ILE A 286 22.81 24.90 34.57
C ILE A 286 22.86 24.26 33.17
N PRO A 287 23.98 23.68 32.71
CA PRO A 287 23.98 22.90 31.46
C PRO A 287 23.08 21.68 31.56
N ALA A 288 22.39 21.33 30.47
CA ALA A 288 21.56 20.11 30.42
C ALA A 288 22.36 18.81 30.59
N SER A 289 23.67 18.86 30.35
CA SER A 289 24.59 17.75 30.65
C SER A 289 24.90 17.57 32.15
N THR A 290 24.22 18.26 33.06
CA THR A 290 24.47 18.17 34.52
C THR A 290 23.70 16.99 35.11
N PRO A 291 24.35 15.94 35.65
CA PRO A 291 23.64 14.79 36.21
C PRO A 291 22.79 15.15 37.43
N GLU A 292 21.60 14.53 37.56
CA GLU A 292 20.68 14.75 38.70
C GLU A 292 21.32 14.55 40.07
N SER A 293 22.31 13.65 40.17
CA SER A 293 23.08 13.40 41.41
C SER A 293 23.71 14.66 41.99
N ASP A 294 24.03 15.62 41.12
CA ASP A 294 24.83 16.79 41.45
C ASP A 294 23.97 18.00 41.80
N TYR A 295 22.65 17.97 41.50
CA TYR A 295 21.67 19.02 41.80
C TYR A 295 21.72 19.47 43.28
N SER A 296 21.92 18.52 44.19
CA SER A 296 22.04 18.78 45.64
C SER A 296 23.23 19.66 46.04
N THR A 297 24.22 19.82 45.15
CA THR A 297 25.43 20.64 45.36
C THR A 297 25.36 22.02 44.70
N ILE A 298 24.39 22.25 43.81
CA ILE A 298 24.21 23.50 43.09
C ILE A 298 23.65 24.58 44.04
N SER A 299 24.28 25.75 44.04
CA SER A 299 23.90 26.90 44.89
C SER A 299 23.76 28.24 44.13
N GLY A 300 23.86 28.17 42.80
CA GLY A 300 23.82 29.31 41.87
C GLY A 300 23.81 28.79 40.43
N SER A 301 23.36 29.61 39.48
CA SER A 301 23.47 29.30 38.06
C SER A 301 24.95 29.09 37.66
N THR A 302 25.24 28.02 36.93
CA THR A 302 26.59 27.70 36.43
C THR A 302 26.80 28.17 34.98
N ILE A 303 25.72 28.41 34.24
CA ILE A 303 25.72 29.13 32.95
C ILE A 303 24.75 30.32 32.99
N THR A 304 24.92 31.24 32.05
CA THR A 304 24.01 32.38 31.79
C THR A 304 23.60 32.48 30.33
N THR A 305 24.16 31.62 29.48
CA THR A 305 24.04 31.66 28.03
C THR A 305 23.75 30.24 27.54
N ILE A 306 22.81 30.07 26.62
CA ILE A 306 22.45 28.81 25.98
C ILE A 306 22.77 28.84 24.48
N SER A 307 23.02 27.66 23.91
CA SER A 307 23.32 27.47 22.50
C SER A 307 22.96 26.05 22.04
N ALA A 308 22.95 25.78 20.74
CA ALA A 308 22.81 24.42 20.20
C ALA A 308 23.82 23.43 20.81
N SER A 309 25.06 23.88 20.97
CA SER A 309 26.17 23.11 21.56
C SER A 309 26.21 23.12 23.09
N THR A 310 25.37 23.91 23.76
CA THR A 310 25.25 23.96 25.22
C THR A 310 23.80 24.29 25.62
N PRO A 311 22.88 23.30 25.56
CA PRO A 311 21.54 23.43 26.10
C PRO A 311 21.53 23.69 27.61
N GLY A 312 20.45 24.29 28.11
CA GLY A 312 20.31 24.64 29.53
C GLY A 312 19.19 23.87 30.23
N THR A 313 19.35 23.65 31.53
CA THR A 313 18.29 23.20 32.46
C THR A 313 18.01 24.29 33.46
N VAL A 314 16.72 24.55 33.70
CA VAL A 314 16.23 25.43 34.75
C VAL A 314 15.99 24.59 36.00
N LEU A 315 17.01 24.54 36.86
CA LEU A 315 16.94 23.81 38.12
C LEU A 315 16.25 24.66 39.19
N MET A 316 15.11 24.19 39.67
CA MET A 316 14.25 24.85 40.64
C MET A 316 14.26 24.05 41.94
N ARG A 317 14.25 24.72 43.09
CA ARG A 317 14.22 24.05 44.41
C ARG A 317 13.27 24.72 45.38
N VAL A 318 12.47 23.91 46.08
CA VAL A 318 11.58 24.36 47.15
C VAL A 318 11.88 23.65 48.47
N THR A 319 12.00 24.45 49.53
CA THR A 319 12.07 23.96 50.91
C THR A 319 11.05 24.68 51.79
N ASP A 320 10.60 24.06 52.87
CA ASP A 320 9.76 24.70 53.88
C ASP A 320 10.54 25.76 54.69
N GLY A 321 9.85 26.41 55.63
CA GLY A 321 10.44 27.43 56.51
C GLY A 321 11.48 26.91 57.52
N ASP A 322 11.62 25.59 57.69
CA ASP A 322 12.67 24.94 58.51
C ASP A 322 13.83 24.39 57.63
N GLY A 323 13.70 24.46 56.30
CA GLY A 323 14.70 24.05 55.32
C GLY A 323 14.58 22.59 54.86
N ALA A 324 13.48 21.89 55.17
CA ALA A 324 13.21 20.56 54.66
C ALA A 324 12.65 20.62 53.22
N PRO A 325 12.96 19.65 52.35
CA PRO A 325 12.48 19.66 50.96
C PRO A 325 10.95 19.50 50.88
N VAL A 326 10.32 20.25 49.98
CA VAL A 326 8.88 20.12 49.68
C VAL A 326 8.74 19.34 48.37
N SER A 327 8.11 18.17 48.43
CA SER A 327 7.89 17.27 47.29
C SER A 327 6.45 17.38 46.77
N GLY A 328 6.27 17.14 45.47
CA GLY A 328 4.98 17.22 44.76
C GLY A 328 4.49 18.64 44.51
N GLN A 329 5.32 19.66 44.69
CA GLN A 329 4.93 21.05 44.49
C GLN A 329 5.14 21.44 43.02
N LEU A 330 4.06 21.84 42.36
CA LEU A 330 4.08 22.30 40.97
C LEU A 330 4.91 23.60 40.84
N VAL A 331 5.78 23.61 39.85
CA VAL A 331 6.48 24.80 39.33
C VAL A 331 6.15 24.97 37.86
N SER A 332 6.09 26.23 37.41
CA SER A 332 5.89 26.62 36.02
C SER A 332 7.02 27.53 35.58
N LEU A 333 7.52 27.33 34.37
CA LEU A 333 8.50 28.14 33.68
C LEU A 333 7.85 28.78 32.45
N GLN A 334 8.11 30.07 32.25
CA GLN A 334 7.71 30.80 31.06
C GLN A 334 8.81 31.81 30.67
N LEU A 335 9.05 32.03 29.37
CA LEU A 335 9.80 33.21 28.92
C LEU A 335 8.91 34.45 29.07
N ASP A 336 9.47 35.56 29.57
CA ASP A 336 8.67 36.78 29.78
C ASP A 336 8.25 37.38 28.43
N PRO A 337 7.05 38.00 28.32
CA PRO A 337 6.55 38.51 27.05
C PRO A 337 7.48 39.51 26.34
N GLY A 338 7.76 39.24 25.07
CA GLY A 338 8.76 39.91 24.24
C GLY A 338 10.10 39.17 24.11
N TYR A 339 10.24 37.97 24.68
CA TYR A 339 11.43 37.12 24.61
C TYR A 339 11.14 35.65 24.27
N GLU A 340 9.89 35.31 23.98
CA GLU A 340 9.43 33.94 23.71
C GLU A 340 10.24 33.25 22.60
N ASP A 341 10.64 34.02 21.59
CA ASP A 341 11.41 33.51 20.45
C ASP A 341 12.87 33.17 20.78
N LEU A 342 13.40 33.45 21.98
CA LEU A 342 14.83 33.22 22.32
C LEU A 342 15.19 31.76 22.65
N ALA A 343 14.22 30.98 23.15
CA ALA A 343 14.43 29.61 23.60
C ALA A 343 13.12 28.82 23.57
N THR A 344 13.17 27.56 23.16
CA THR A 344 12.04 26.62 23.38
C THR A 344 12.20 25.92 24.72
N ILE A 345 11.07 25.61 25.36
CA ILE A 345 11.01 24.79 26.57
C ILE A 345 10.76 23.35 26.13
N ASP A 346 11.54 22.40 26.66
CA ASP A 346 11.59 21.01 26.17
C ASP A 346 10.30 20.22 26.46
N ASN A 347 9.49 20.64 27.44
CA ASN A 347 8.19 20.03 27.72
C ASN A 347 6.99 20.94 27.38
N ASP A 348 5.97 20.35 26.74
CA ASP A 348 4.80 21.03 26.15
C ASP A 348 4.03 21.99 27.08
N LEU A 349 4.19 21.82 28.40
CA LEU A 349 3.47 22.58 29.42
C LEU A 349 4.34 23.63 30.15
N GLY A 350 5.66 23.59 29.98
CA GLY A 350 6.59 24.39 30.79
C GLY A 350 6.37 24.20 32.30
N THR A 351 6.03 22.98 32.75
CA THR A 351 5.76 22.69 34.16
C THR A 351 6.43 21.40 34.61
N ASP A 352 6.79 21.33 35.90
CA ASP A 352 7.33 20.14 36.55
C ASP A 352 6.91 20.13 38.03
N ALA A 353 7.00 18.98 38.70
CA ALA A 353 6.64 18.81 40.11
C ALA A 353 7.86 18.38 40.92
N THR A 354 8.07 19.00 42.09
CA THR A 354 9.28 18.72 42.86
C THR A 354 9.42 17.27 43.32
N ASP A 355 10.61 16.70 43.15
CA ASP A 355 11.00 15.37 43.60
C ASP A 355 11.00 15.22 45.15
N GLN A 356 11.41 14.06 45.67
CA GLN A 356 11.48 13.82 47.12
C GLN A 356 12.56 14.65 47.85
N GLN A 357 13.44 15.30 47.08
CA GLN A 357 14.56 16.13 47.49
C GLN A 357 14.26 17.63 47.30
N GLY A 358 13.06 17.96 46.82
CA GLY A 358 12.52 19.30 46.63
C GLY A 358 12.99 19.99 45.35
N PHE A 359 13.50 19.25 44.37
CA PHE A 359 13.99 19.76 43.08
C PHE A 359 13.01 19.48 41.94
N ALA A 360 12.92 20.42 41.01
CA ALA A 360 12.24 20.28 39.73
C ALA A 360 13.19 20.80 38.63
N ALA A 361 13.17 20.20 37.45
CA ALA A 361 14.11 20.48 36.37
C ALA A 361 13.37 20.53 35.03
N ILE A 362 13.53 21.63 34.29
CA ILE A 362 12.93 21.82 32.97
C ILE A 362 14.03 22.26 32.01
N ASP A 363 14.19 21.53 30.91
CA ASP A 363 15.20 21.83 29.90
C ASP A 363 14.72 22.92 28.93
N ILE A 364 15.69 23.70 28.44
CA ILE A 364 15.51 24.77 27.46
C ILE A 364 16.57 24.69 26.36
N LEU A 365 16.11 24.81 25.12
CA LEU A 365 16.93 24.78 23.91
C LEU A 365 17.01 26.20 23.33
N ALA A 366 18.12 26.54 22.70
CA ALA A 366 18.21 27.80 21.95
C ALA A 366 17.32 27.74 20.69
N THR A 367 17.00 28.88 20.11
CA THR A 367 16.37 29.03 18.78
C THR A 367 17.36 29.67 17.81
N ASP A 368 16.90 30.17 16.65
CA ASP A 368 17.63 31.08 15.75
C ASP A 368 17.70 32.54 16.24
N VAL A 369 16.97 32.93 17.29
CA VAL A 369 16.94 34.33 17.75
C VAL A 369 17.99 34.61 18.81
N SER A 370 19.08 35.27 18.40
CA SER A 370 20.14 35.71 19.32
C SER A 370 19.68 36.90 20.18
N GLY A 371 19.87 36.85 21.50
CA GLY A 371 19.52 37.97 22.37
C GLY A 371 19.60 37.67 23.87
N ALA A 372 19.40 38.70 24.69
CA ALA A 372 19.29 38.57 26.14
C ALA A 372 17.84 38.83 26.56
N GLY A 373 17.28 37.93 27.37
CA GLY A 373 15.88 37.99 27.82
C GLY A 373 15.72 37.63 29.29
N THR A 374 14.48 37.69 29.76
CA THR A 374 14.10 37.24 31.10
C THR A 374 13.01 36.17 31.02
N MET A 375 13.01 35.31 32.03
CA MET A 375 12.17 34.13 32.14
C MET A 375 11.69 34.04 33.59
N SER A 376 10.40 33.80 33.77
CA SER A 376 9.75 33.75 35.07
C SER A 376 9.43 32.31 35.45
N VAL A 377 9.97 31.87 36.58
CA VAL A 377 9.52 30.67 37.28
C VAL A 377 8.45 31.07 38.28
N THR A 378 7.26 30.49 38.15
CA THR A 378 6.14 30.64 39.08
C THR A 378 6.03 29.38 39.94
N PHE A 379 6.16 29.55 41.25
CA PHE A 379 5.95 28.50 42.23
C PHE A 379 4.51 28.49 42.73
N PHE A 380 3.98 27.31 43.03
CA PHE A 380 2.69 27.18 43.69
C PHE A 380 2.59 28.08 44.94
N GLY A 381 1.48 28.82 45.05
CA GLY A 381 1.31 29.94 45.99
C GLY A 381 1.56 31.33 45.38
N GLY A 382 1.88 31.42 44.09
CA GLY A 382 2.02 32.68 43.34
C GLY A 382 3.33 33.43 43.57
N ALA A 383 4.32 32.77 44.18
CA ALA A 383 5.66 33.33 44.32
C ALA A 383 6.43 33.18 43.01
N THR A 384 6.95 34.29 42.46
CA THR A 384 7.72 34.26 41.22
C THR A 384 9.22 34.51 41.44
N LYS A 385 10.03 33.95 40.54
CA LYS A 385 11.48 34.20 40.44
C LYS A 385 11.82 34.47 38.98
N THR A 386 12.43 35.61 38.72
CA THR A 386 12.96 35.93 37.39
C THR A 386 14.41 35.47 37.30
N LEU A 387 14.72 34.78 36.20
CA LEU A 387 16.07 34.40 35.78
C LEU A 387 16.37 35.14 34.46
N THR A 388 17.64 35.47 34.24
CA THR A 388 18.13 36.10 33.00
C THR A 388 18.80 35.04 32.14
N LEU A 389 18.48 35.02 30.85
CA LEU A 389 19.09 34.12 29.86
C LEU A 389 19.68 34.94 28.70
N GLU A 390 20.76 34.43 28.11
CA GLU A 390 21.26 34.88 26.81
C GLU A 390 21.20 33.70 25.84
N SER A 391 20.59 33.87 24.68
CA SER A 391 20.57 32.87 23.60
C SER A 391 21.53 33.30 22.49
N LEU A 392 22.33 32.36 21.98
CA LEU A 392 23.21 32.64 20.84
C LEU A 392 22.49 32.71 19.50
N GLY A 393 21.24 32.24 19.39
CA GLY A 393 20.53 32.19 18.11
C GLY A 393 21.07 31.13 17.13
N ASP A 394 21.61 30.04 17.66
CA ASP A 394 22.18 28.92 16.88
C ASP A 394 21.39 27.60 17.03
N GLY A 395 20.36 27.54 17.88
CA GLY A 395 19.58 26.33 18.16
C GLY A 395 18.67 25.86 17.02
N ASN A 396 18.32 26.76 16.10
CA ASN A 396 17.68 26.43 14.82
C ASN A 396 18.65 26.66 13.63
N GLN A 397 19.96 26.43 13.80
CA GLN A 397 20.91 26.42 12.68
C GLN A 397 21.25 25.01 12.20
N GLU A 398 20.19 24.26 11.89
CA GLU A 398 20.17 23.65 10.56
C GLU A 398 20.32 24.75 9.52
N ALA A 399 21.14 24.54 8.49
CA ALA A 399 21.36 25.55 7.46
C ALA A 399 20.01 25.89 6.82
N ALA A 400 19.67 27.19 6.69
CA ALA A 400 18.36 27.63 6.20
C ALA A 400 18.00 26.98 4.86
N VAL A 401 17.26 25.86 4.94
CA VAL A 401 16.99 25.00 3.80
C VAL A 401 16.01 25.74 2.91
N ASN A 402 16.50 26.19 1.75
CA ASN A 402 15.79 27.15 0.92
C ASN A 402 14.77 26.42 0.02
N ILE A 403 13.66 25.99 0.65
CA ILE A 403 12.55 25.26 0.04
C ILE A 403 12.09 26.01 -1.22
N GLY A 404 12.26 25.36 -2.37
CA GLY A 404 11.83 25.88 -3.67
C GLY A 404 10.45 25.37 -4.07
N SER A 405 10.15 24.10 -3.78
CA SER A 405 8.84 23.50 -4.05
C SER A 405 8.56 22.28 -3.18
N ILE A 406 7.28 21.93 -3.08
CA ILE A 406 6.78 20.65 -2.59
C ILE A 406 5.88 20.06 -3.69
N GLU A 407 5.88 18.74 -3.80
CA GLU A 407 5.08 17.98 -4.75
C GLU A 407 4.40 16.82 -4.00
N LEU A 408 3.12 16.56 -4.27
CA LEU A 408 2.33 15.53 -3.59
C LEU A 408 1.85 14.50 -4.61
N LEU A 409 2.30 13.25 -4.42
CA LEU A 409 2.01 12.10 -5.26
C LEU A 409 1.06 11.14 -4.54
N ALA A 410 0.33 10.34 -5.31
CA ALA A 410 -0.57 9.30 -4.82
C ALA A 410 -0.45 8.04 -5.69
N ASN A 411 -0.56 6.85 -5.10
CA ASN A 411 -0.48 5.58 -5.83
C ASN A 411 -1.67 5.35 -6.80
N SER A 412 -2.83 5.98 -6.53
CA SER A 412 -4.01 6.06 -7.39
C SER A 412 -4.79 7.34 -7.10
N PHE A 413 -5.57 7.82 -8.08
CA PHE A 413 -6.43 9.00 -7.96
C PHE A 413 -7.92 8.65 -7.75
N GLN A 414 -8.24 7.37 -7.53
CA GLN A 414 -9.59 6.87 -7.28
C GLN A 414 -9.57 5.80 -6.18
N MET A 415 -10.66 5.73 -5.41
CA MET A 415 -10.83 4.83 -4.27
C MET A 415 -12.26 4.29 -4.23
N ALA A 416 -12.44 3.02 -3.91
CA ALA A 416 -13.74 2.37 -3.74
C ALA A 416 -14.54 2.94 -2.55
N SER A 417 -15.85 3.05 -2.71
CA SER A 417 -16.76 3.51 -1.66
C SER A 417 -17.04 2.47 -0.57
N SER A 418 -16.63 1.22 -0.76
CA SER A 418 -16.73 0.11 0.21
C SER A 418 -15.59 0.06 1.24
N ALA A 419 -14.58 0.92 1.14
CA ALA A 419 -13.37 0.92 1.98
C ALA A 419 -12.49 -0.35 1.86
N SER A 420 -12.58 -1.08 0.75
CA SER A 420 -11.60 -2.10 0.35
C SER A 420 -10.21 -1.53 0.06
N ASP A 421 -10.14 -0.23 -0.24
CA ASP A 421 -8.99 0.42 -0.84
C ASP A 421 -8.30 1.39 0.12
N GLU A 422 -6.98 1.45 0.00
CA GLU A 422 -6.11 2.42 0.69
C GLU A 422 -5.17 3.05 -0.34
N ILE A 423 -4.89 4.34 -0.18
CA ILE A 423 -4.08 5.16 -1.08
C ILE A 423 -2.83 5.65 -0.34
N ASP A 424 -1.66 5.22 -0.82
CA ASP A 424 -0.38 5.72 -0.34
C ASP A 424 -0.10 7.11 -0.95
N LEU A 425 0.38 8.03 -0.13
CA LEU A 425 0.66 9.42 -0.42
C LEU A 425 2.13 9.74 -0.12
N ILE A 426 2.79 10.44 -1.03
CA ILE A 426 4.21 10.82 -0.88
C ILE A 426 4.37 12.32 -1.16
N ALA A 427 4.87 13.06 -0.17
CA ALA A 427 5.21 14.47 -0.31
C ALA A 427 6.73 14.62 -0.52
N LEU A 428 7.13 15.04 -1.72
CA LEU A 428 8.53 15.30 -2.10
C LEU A 428 8.87 16.79 -1.92
N VAL A 429 9.93 17.08 -1.16
CA VAL A 429 10.39 18.45 -0.87
C VAL A 429 11.70 18.76 -1.58
N LYS A 430 11.75 19.89 -2.28
CA LYS A 430 12.82 20.26 -3.21
C LYS A 430 13.31 21.70 -2.97
N ASP A 431 14.61 21.96 -3.14
CA ASP A 431 15.17 23.31 -3.09
C ASP A 431 14.90 24.11 -4.39
N ASN A 432 15.33 25.37 -4.43
CA ASN A 432 15.20 26.25 -5.61
C ASN A 432 16.02 25.81 -6.85
N LYS A 433 16.75 24.69 -6.78
CA LYS A 433 17.52 24.06 -7.87
C LYS A 433 17.02 22.64 -8.16
N ASN A 434 15.90 22.22 -7.56
CA ASN A 434 15.31 20.89 -7.61
C ASN A 434 16.10 19.77 -6.90
N ASN A 435 17.03 20.10 -5.99
CA ASN A 435 17.65 19.10 -5.12
C ASN A 435 16.62 18.62 -4.08
N LEU A 436 16.56 17.32 -3.82
CA LEU A 436 15.72 16.73 -2.76
C LEU A 436 16.27 17.12 -1.38
N LEU A 437 15.38 17.32 -0.41
CA LEU A 437 15.70 17.90 0.89
C LEU A 437 15.31 16.98 2.06
N PRO A 438 16.28 16.35 2.75
CA PRO A 438 16.01 15.55 3.96
C PRO A 438 15.73 16.41 5.19
N ASP A 439 15.20 15.77 6.23
CA ASP A 439 14.92 16.30 7.57
C ASP A 439 13.96 17.52 7.59
N VAL A 440 13.23 17.75 6.49
CA VAL A 440 12.22 18.79 6.38
C VAL A 440 10.89 18.28 6.88
N ARG A 441 10.30 18.98 7.86
CA ARG A 441 8.99 18.60 8.40
C ARG A 441 7.86 18.90 7.42
N VAL A 442 7.11 17.87 7.06
CA VAL A 442 5.88 17.92 6.26
C VAL A 442 4.68 17.66 7.17
N SER A 443 3.61 18.44 7.02
CA SER A 443 2.29 18.07 7.56
C SER A 443 1.33 17.73 6.43
N PHE A 444 0.46 16.74 6.67
CA PHE A 444 -0.59 16.35 5.75
C PHE A 444 -1.97 16.71 6.32
N GLU A 445 -2.90 17.06 5.44
CA GLU A 445 -4.32 17.31 5.74
C GLU A 445 -5.16 16.68 4.63
N ALA A 446 -6.24 15.97 4.98
CA ALA A 446 -7.22 15.50 4.02
C ALA A 446 -8.56 16.20 4.26
N SER A 447 -9.22 16.67 3.20
CA SER A 447 -10.52 17.34 3.32
C SER A 447 -11.66 16.41 3.75
N SER A 448 -11.44 15.09 3.69
CA SER A 448 -12.36 14.02 4.08
C SER A 448 -11.65 12.66 4.03
N GLY A 449 -12.19 11.62 4.67
CA GLY A 449 -11.53 10.33 4.82
C GLY A 449 -10.55 10.29 5.99
N GLY A 450 -9.98 9.12 6.26
CA GLY A 450 -8.97 8.93 7.30
C GLY A 450 -7.58 9.07 6.71
N ILE A 451 -6.73 9.90 7.32
CA ILE A 451 -5.32 10.02 6.97
C ILE A 451 -4.44 9.53 8.12
N GLU A 452 -3.59 8.55 7.84
CA GLU A 452 -2.57 8.03 8.74
C GLU A 452 -1.22 8.57 8.25
N VAL A 453 -0.60 9.48 9.00
CA VAL A 453 0.73 10.00 8.66
C VAL A 453 1.76 9.01 9.18
N ILE A 454 2.56 8.46 8.27
CA ILE A 454 3.59 7.48 8.58
C ILE A 454 4.89 8.24 8.92
N ASP A 455 5.32 9.12 8.03
CA ASP A 455 6.51 9.97 8.22
C ASP A 455 6.15 11.46 8.21
N THR A 456 6.65 12.19 9.22
CA THR A 456 6.47 13.65 9.34
C THR A 456 7.72 14.46 9.00
N LEU A 457 8.87 13.80 8.84
CA LEU A 457 10.13 14.38 8.37
C LEU A 457 10.45 13.73 7.04
N THR A 458 11.06 14.48 6.12
CA THR A 458 11.56 13.88 4.89
C THR A 458 12.80 13.02 5.14
N ASN A 459 12.82 11.83 4.54
CA ASN A 459 14.01 10.96 4.51
C ASN A 459 15.12 11.55 3.60
N SER A 460 16.22 10.80 3.41
CA SER A 460 17.30 11.11 2.45
C SER A 460 16.80 11.32 1.01
N SER A 461 15.66 10.75 0.63
CA SER A 461 14.99 10.94 -0.66
C SER A 461 14.19 12.25 -0.75
N GLY A 462 14.15 13.07 0.30
CA GLY A 462 13.29 14.23 0.40
C GLY A 462 11.79 13.90 0.46
N ALA A 463 11.41 12.66 0.81
CA ALA A 463 10.05 12.17 0.88
C ALA A 463 9.54 12.05 2.32
N ALA A 464 8.32 12.55 2.57
CA ALA A 464 7.50 12.20 3.73
C ALA A 464 6.25 11.44 3.25
N THR A 465 5.69 10.56 4.08
CA THR A 465 4.66 9.59 3.63
C THR A 465 3.41 9.56 4.51
N ALA A 466 2.26 9.28 3.89
CA ALA A 466 0.98 9.11 4.57
C ALA A 466 0.08 8.12 3.81
N LYS A 467 -0.98 7.64 4.46
CA LYS A 467 -1.99 6.74 3.89
C LYS A 467 -3.37 7.36 4.01
N LEU A 468 -4.21 7.18 3.00
CA LEU A 468 -5.59 7.67 2.95
C LEU A 468 -6.56 6.51 2.73
N ASN A 469 -7.67 6.48 3.49
CA ASN A 469 -8.78 5.55 3.28
C ASN A 469 -10.15 6.26 3.42
N THR A 470 -11.25 5.60 3.01
CA THR A 470 -12.60 6.19 3.08
C THR A 470 -13.24 6.17 4.47
N LEU A 471 -12.68 5.47 5.46
CA LEU A 471 -13.31 5.18 6.77
C LEU A 471 -14.76 4.63 6.65
N ASN A 472 -15.03 3.76 5.68
CA ASN A 472 -16.39 3.26 5.36
C ASN A 472 -17.42 4.37 5.02
N ASN A 473 -17.00 5.61 4.75
CA ASN A 473 -17.91 6.64 4.24
C ASN A 473 -18.15 6.41 2.73
N PRO A 474 -19.35 5.95 2.31
CA PRO A 474 -19.62 5.55 0.94
C PRO A 474 -20.08 6.73 0.05
N GLU A 475 -19.96 7.97 0.49
CA GLU A 475 -20.32 9.14 -0.31
C GLU A 475 -19.37 9.34 -1.51
N ILE A 476 -19.95 9.56 -2.69
CA ILE A 476 -19.20 10.01 -3.87
C ILE A 476 -18.73 11.45 -3.61
N ARG A 477 -17.42 11.63 -3.48
CA ARG A 477 -16.79 12.91 -3.16
C ARG A 477 -15.36 12.98 -3.71
N ASP A 478 -14.94 14.20 -4.01
CA ASP A 478 -13.53 14.51 -4.24
C ASP A 478 -12.87 14.78 -2.88
N VAL A 479 -11.83 14.01 -2.55
CA VAL A 479 -10.97 14.22 -1.39
C VAL A 479 -9.76 15.03 -1.85
N THR A 480 -9.65 16.27 -1.38
CA THR A 480 -8.42 17.06 -1.56
C THR A 480 -7.49 16.74 -0.40
N VAL A 481 -6.35 16.13 -0.70
CA VAL A 481 -5.24 15.98 0.25
C VAL A 481 -4.26 17.11 -0.01
N ASN A 482 -3.82 17.77 1.05
CA ASN A 482 -2.78 18.79 1.04
C ASN A 482 -1.56 18.29 1.82
N ALA A 483 -0.37 18.64 1.35
CA ALA A 483 0.88 18.56 2.10
C ALA A 483 1.46 19.97 2.24
N PHE A 484 2.03 20.30 3.41
CA PHE A 484 2.55 21.63 3.73
C PHE A 484 3.98 21.56 4.26
N VAL A 485 4.81 22.51 3.83
CA VAL A 485 6.15 22.80 4.37
C VAL A 485 6.31 24.31 4.44
N ASN A 486 6.36 24.86 5.66
CA ASN A 486 6.39 26.31 5.90
C ASN A 486 5.26 27.03 5.12
N ASP A 487 5.59 27.95 4.21
CA ASP A 487 4.65 28.69 3.36
C ASP A 487 4.27 27.97 2.05
N GLN A 488 4.88 26.81 1.76
CA GLN A 488 4.64 26.05 0.52
C GLN A 488 3.62 24.92 0.75
N SER A 489 2.79 24.64 -0.25
CA SER A 489 1.88 23.51 -0.23
C SER A 489 1.73 22.83 -1.60
N ALA A 490 1.41 21.54 -1.57
CA ALA A 490 1.00 20.75 -2.72
C ALA A 490 -0.34 20.08 -2.42
N SER A 491 -1.14 19.84 -3.46
CA SER A 491 -2.47 19.25 -3.33
C SER A 491 -2.71 18.18 -4.38
N VAL A 492 -3.33 17.06 -3.99
CA VAL A 492 -3.82 16.01 -4.89
C VAL A 492 -5.32 15.79 -4.63
N VAL A 493 -6.06 15.43 -5.67
CA VAL A 493 -7.50 15.14 -5.58
C VAL A 493 -7.75 13.66 -5.89
N ILE A 494 -8.26 12.93 -4.88
CA ILE A 494 -8.60 11.51 -4.93
C ILE A 494 -10.12 11.39 -4.99
N ARG A 495 -10.68 10.65 -5.95
CA ARG A 495 -12.15 10.52 -6.10
C ARG A 495 -12.66 9.24 -5.47
N VAL A 496 -13.62 9.36 -4.54
CA VAL A 496 -14.38 8.21 -4.04
C VAL A 496 -15.49 7.88 -5.02
N THR A 497 -15.57 6.64 -5.49
CA THR A 497 -16.50 6.23 -6.56
C THR A 497 -17.18 4.88 -6.28
N GLY A 498 -18.21 4.56 -7.09
CA GLY A 498 -18.87 3.25 -7.09
C GLY A 498 -20.25 3.18 -6.43
N THR A 499 -20.58 4.11 -5.53
CA THR A 499 -21.92 4.17 -4.92
C THR A 499 -23.01 4.46 -5.97
N SER A 500 -24.16 3.79 -5.88
CA SER A 500 -25.22 3.89 -6.89
C SER A 500 -26.63 3.79 -6.30
N VAL A 501 -27.60 4.47 -6.95
CA VAL A 501 -29.03 4.40 -6.62
C VAL A 501 -29.78 3.74 -7.77
N LYS A 502 -30.65 2.78 -7.48
CA LYS A 502 -31.47 2.05 -8.45
C LYS A 502 -32.95 2.18 -8.11
N LEU A 503 -33.80 2.53 -9.07
CA LEU A 503 -35.25 2.72 -8.86
C LEU A 503 -36.06 1.78 -9.78
N ILE A 504 -37.12 1.18 -9.23
CA ILE A 504 -37.93 0.13 -9.87
C ILE A 504 -39.42 0.41 -9.62
N GLY A 505 -40.27 0.37 -10.66
CA GLY A 505 -41.73 0.48 -10.51
C GLY A 505 -42.43 0.77 -11.84
N ASN A 506 -43.68 1.26 -11.82
CA ASN A 506 -44.43 1.49 -13.07
C ASN A 506 -44.11 2.86 -13.70
N ALA A 507 -43.53 2.87 -14.90
CA ALA A 507 -43.19 4.09 -15.66
C ALA A 507 -44.39 4.76 -16.37
N SER A 508 -45.61 4.25 -16.25
CA SER A 508 -46.80 4.88 -16.86
C SER A 508 -48.06 4.59 -16.04
N ILE A 509 -48.75 5.66 -15.63
CA ILE A 509 -49.77 5.63 -14.58
C ILE A 509 -50.95 6.53 -15.01
N VAL A 510 -52.18 6.13 -14.69
CA VAL A 510 -53.38 6.93 -14.98
C VAL A 510 -53.54 8.03 -13.92
N THR A 511 -53.98 9.23 -14.31
CA THR A 511 -54.23 10.32 -13.36
C THR A 511 -55.33 9.92 -12.37
N GLY A 512 -54.98 9.91 -11.08
CA GLY A 512 -55.81 9.43 -9.97
C GLY A 512 -55.41 8.05 -9.43
N ASP A 513 -54.60 7.28 -10.16
CA ASP A 513 -54.09 5.98 -9.71
C ASP A 513 -52.75 6.12 -8.96
N ALA A 514 -52.32 5.03 -8.34
CA ALA A 514 -51.09 4.92 -7.57
C ALA A 514 -50.27 3.70 -7.99
N SER A 515 -48.94 3.81 -7.91
CA SER A 515 -48.00 2.69 -8.08
C SER A 515 -47.12 2.56 -6.85
N GLU A 516 -46.90 1.32 -6.42
CA GLU A 516 -45.78 0.99 -5.54
C GLU A 516 -44.47 1.11 -6.33
N MET A 517 -43.42 1.59 -5.67
CA MET A 517 -42.08 1.84 -6.20
C MET A 517 -41.08 1.29 -5.18
N SER A 518 -40.00 0.69 -5.66
CA SER A 518 -38.86 0.26 -4.84
C SER A 518 -37.60 1.01 -5.27
N VAL A 519 -36.72 1.26 -4.31
CA VAL A 519 -35.44 1.92 -4.53
C VAL A 519 -34.35 1.23 -3.70
N ALA A 520 -33.15 1.11 -4.26
CA ALA A 520 -32.00 0.51 -3.61
C ALA A 520 -30.79 1.45 -3.67
N LEU A 521 -29.95 1.43 -2.64
CA LEU A 521 -28.68 2.15 -2.55
C LEU A 521 -27.56 1.12 -2.35
N LEU A 522 -26.55 1.13 -3.21
CA LEU A 522 -25.46 0.13 -3.26
C LEU A 522 -24.09 0.83 -3.18
N ASN A 523 -23.08 0.14 -2.61
CA ASN A 523 -21.67 0.56 -2.65
C ASN A 523 -20.99 0.09 -3.95
N SER A 524 -19.67 0.35 -4.08
CA SER A 524 -18.83 -0.11 -5.19
C SER A 524 -18.86 -1.62 -5.44
N ASP A 525 -19.03 -2.42 -4.40
CA ASP A 525 -19.02 -3.89 -4.47
C ASP A 525 -20.42 -4.47 -4.74
N GLY A 526 -21.42 -3.62 -4.93
CA GLY A 526 -22.82 -3.99 -5.14
C GLY A 526 -23.56 -4.39 -3.86
N GLU A 527 -22.97 -4.21 -2.68
CA GLU A 527 -23.61 -4.46 -1.39
C GLU A 527 -24.55 -3.30 -1.00
N GLY A 528 -25.65 -3.64 -0.31
CA GLY A 528 -26.69 -2.69 0.04
C GLY A 528 -26.33 -1.77 1.22
N ILE A 529 -26.32 -0.46 0.99
CA ILE A 529 -26.04 0.55 2.02
C ILE A 529 -27.32 0.83 2.82
N GLY A 530 -27.45 0.16 3.95
CA GLY A 530 -28.61 0.27 4.84
C GLY A 530 -28.64 1.54 5.70
N GLN A 531 -29.83 1.84 6.23
CA GLN A 531 -30.10 2.98 7.14
C GLN A 531 -29.61 4.32 6.58
N ARG A 532 -29.86 4.58 5.29
CA ARG A 532 -29.58 5.87 4.62
C ARG A 532 -30.85 6.46 4.05
N ARG A 533 -30.92 7.79 4.07
CA ARG A 533 -32.01 8.54 3.43
C ARG A 533 -31.78 8.57 1.92
N ILE A 534 -32.79 8.19 1.14
CA ILE A 534 -32.85 8.46 -0.29
C ILE A 534 -33.93 9.50 -0.50
N PHE A 535 -33.51 10.67 -0.95
CA PHE A 535 -34.39 11.79 -1.27
C PHE A 535 -35.03 11.56 -2.63
N LEU A 536 -36.29 11.98 -2.77
CA LEU A 536 -37.13 11.73 -3.94
C LEU A 536 -37.75 13.05 -4.42
N ASN A 537 -37.76 13.29 -5.73
CA ASN A 537 -38.42 14.45 -6.33
C ASN A 537 -39.31 14.03 -7.51
N SER A 538 -40.45 14.71 -7.67
CA SER A 538 -41.32 14.62 -8.85
C SER A 538 -41.42 16.01 -9.48
N ASP A 539 -40.86 16.16 -10.68
CA ASP A 539 -40.85 17.44 -11.42
C ASP A 539 -42.26 18.03 -11.67
N SER A 540 -43.27 17.16 -11.78
CA SER A 540 -44.68 17.52 -11.99
C SER A 540 -45.48 17.68 -10.69
N GLY A 541 -44.83 17.51 -9.52
CA GLY A 541 -45.47 17.61 -8.21
C GLY A 541 -46.49 16.50 -7.92
N ASN A 542 -46.28 15.30 -8.49
CA ASN A 542 -47.06 14.11 -8.13
C ASN A 542 -46.77 13.68 -6.69
N SER A 543 -47.74 13.04 -6.04
CA SER A 543 -47.70 12.87 -4.58
C SER A 543 -46.95 11.60 -4.20
N LEU A 544 -45.91 11.74 -3.35
CA LEU A 544 -45.12 10.63 -2.84
C LEU A 544 -45.57 10.28 -1.42
N LEU A 545 -45.99 9.03 -1.23
CA LEU A 545 -46.60 8.53 0.01
C LEU A 545 -45.85 7.27 0.50
N THR A 546 -46.01 6.93 1.79
CA THR A 546 -45.65 5.62 2.32
C THR A 546 -46.48 4.51 1.65
N THR A 547 -46.05 3.26 1.75
CA THR A 547 -46.86 2.07 1.35
C THR A 547 -48.18 1.95 2.15
N THR A 548 -48.29 2.66 3.28
CA THR A 548 -49.52 2.79 4.09
C THR A 548 -50.40 4.00 3.71
N GLY A 549 -50.00 4.81 2.71
CA GLY A 549 -50.78 5.94 2.19
C GLY A 549 -50.68 7.24 2.99
N SER A 550 -49.71 7.36 3.90
CA SER A 550 -49.37 8.62 4.58
C SER A 550 -48.37 9.41 3.75
N ALA A 551 -48.22 10.73 3.96
CA ALA A 551 -47.14 11.48 3.31
C ALA A 551 -45.76 10.93 3.72
N LEU A 552 -44.80 10.92 2.80
CA LEU A 552 -43.41 10.62 3.15
C LEU A 552 -42.86 11.67 4.13
N PRO A 553 -41.93 11.31 5.03
CA PRO A 553 -41.22 12.28 5.85
C PRO A 553 -40.39 13.20 4.94
N THR A 554 -40.25 14.46 5.36
CA THR A 554 -39.49 15.49 4.63
C THR A 554 -38.41 16.08 5.53
N THR A 555 -37.23 16.34 5.00
CA THR A 555 -36.16 17.08 5.68
C THR A 555 -35.41 17.96 4.68
N ASP A 556 -34.61 18.90 5.16
CA ASP A 556 -33.60 19.56 4.33
C ASP A 556 -32.66 18.50 3.75
N ASP A 557 -32.34 18.62 2.47
CA ASP A 557 -31.51 17.69 1.71
C ASP A 557 -30.02 18.04 1.69
N GLY A 558 -29.62 19.07 2.44
CA GLY A 558 -28.26 19.61 2.46
C GLY A 558 -28.02 20.68 1.39
N THR A 559 -28.96 20.88 0.46
CA THR A 559 -28.94 21.98 -0.53
C THR A 559 -29.82 23.17 -0.13
N GLY A 560 -30.48 23.09 1.03
CA GLY A 560 -31.47 24.08 1.49
C GLY A 560 -32.88 23.82 0.95
N ASN A 561 -33.14 22.64 0.37
CA ASN A 561 -34.44 22.25 -0.15
C ASN A 561 -35.08 21.18 0.74
N VAL A 562 -36.34 21.39 1.13
CA VAL A 562 -37.09 20.40 1.91
C VAL A 562 -37.66 19.35 0.95
N ALA A 563 -37.02 18.19 0.90
CA ALA A 563 -37.37 17.08 0.02
C ALA A 563 -37.98 15.89 0.82
N PRO A 564 -38.95 15.15 0.24
CA PRO A 564 -39.42 13.90 0.82
C PRO A 564 -38.38 12.79 0.64
N TYR A 565 -38.29 11.86 1.60
CA TYR A 565 -37.32 10.77 1.55
C TYR A 565 -37.90 9.44 2.03
N VAL A 566 -37.18 8.37 1.69
CA VAL A 566 -37.32 7.03 2.29
C VAL A 566 -36.02 6.64 2.97
N ILE A 567 -36.08 5.70 3.93
CA ILE A 567 -34.89 5.14 4.60
C ILE A 567 -34.69 3.71 4.10
N THR A 568 -33.45 3.36 3.73
CA THR A 568 -33.09 1.98 3.36
C THR A 568 -33.09 1.05 4.57
N ASP A 569 -33.60 -0.17 4.40
CA ASP A 569 -33.47 -1.24 5.37
C ASP A 569 -32.02 -1.76 5.49
N GLY A 570 -31.78 -2.75 6.35
CA GLY A 570 -30.45 -3.35 6.53
C GLY A 570 -29.88 -4.09 5.30
N THR A 571 -30.61 -4.13 4.18
CA THR A 571 -30.16 -4.68 2.89
C THR A 571 -30.01 -3.61 1.81
N GLY A 572 -30.09 -2.32 2.17
CA GLY A 572 -29.99 -1.19 1.24
C GLY A 572 -31.26 -0.89 0.45
N ASN A 573 -32.41 -1.51 0.79
CA ASN A 573 -33.65 -1.39 0.01
C ASN A 573 -34.73 -0.55 0.72
N ALA A 574 -35.57 0.14 -0.04
CA ALA A 574 -36.74 0.86 0.46
C ALA A 574 -37.93 0.79 -0.53
N GLN A 575 -39.13 1.13 -0.04
CA GLN A 575 -40.36 1.15 -0.84
C GLN A 575 -41.25 2.35 -0.50
N PHE A 576 -41.96 2.88 -1.50
CA PHE A 576 -42.93 3.98 -1.38
C PHE A 576 -44.04 3.85 -2.42
N THR A 577 -45.05 4.72 -2.32
CA THR A 577 -46.16 4.81 -3.27
C THR A 577 -46.11 6.15 -3.99
N TYR A 578 -46.03 6.11 -5.32
CA TYR A 578 -46.20 7.28 -6.19
C TYR A 578 -47.68 7.40 -6.57
N VAL A 579 -48.28 8.59 -6.42
CA VAL A 579 -49.67 8.88 -6.79
C VAL A 579 -49.74 9.94 -7.88
N ALA A 580 -50.35 9.56 -9.00
CA ALA A 580 -50.45 10.34 -10.22
C ALA A 580 -51.52 11.45 -10.14
N SER A 581 -51.22 12.53 -9.41
CA SER A 581 -52.12 13.68 -9.22
C SER A 581 -52.20 14.63 -10.43
N THR A 582 -51.14 14.71 -11.24
CA THR A 582 -50.97 15.67 -12.35
C THR A 582 -50.66 14.94 -13.66
N SER A 583 -51.49 15.14 -14.69
CA SER A 583 -51.24 14.60 -16.04
C SER A 583 -50.11 15.33 -16.77
N GLY A 584 -49.17 14.57 -17.34
CA GLY A 584 -48.01 15.08 -18.07
C GLY A 584 -46.92 14.01 -18.24
N SER A 585 -45.78 14.44 -18.77
CA SER A 585 -44.52 13.71 -18.56
C SER A 585 -43.95 14.18 -17.23
N ASP A 586 -43.52 13.24 -16.39
CA ASP A 586 -42.89 13.49 -15.10
C ASP A 586 -41.52 12.82 -15.03
N THR A 587 -40.63 13.37 -14.20
CA THR A 587 -39.35 12.75 -13.84
C THR A 587 -39.39 12.48 -12.35
N LEU A 588 -39.23 11.22 -11.96
CA LEU A 588 -39.04 10.82 -10.57
C LEU A 588 -37.55 10.64 -10.33
N SER A 589 -36.89 11.67 -9.79
CA SER A 589 -35.47 11.63 -9.44
C SER A 589 -35.29 11.08 -8.04
N ALA A 590 -34.22 10.29 -7.84
CA ALA A 590 -33.79 9.83 -6.53
C ALA A 590 -32.29 10.09 -6.34
N TYR A 591 -31.89 10.56 -5.15
CA TYR A 591 -30.49 10.86 -4.82
C TYR A 591 -30.14 10.54 -3.37
N ALA A 592 -28.91 10.10 -3.17
CA ALA A 592 -28.29 9.83 -1.88
C ALA A 592 -26.77 9.71 -2.05
N LEU A 593 -25.97 10.20 -1.09
CA LEU A 593 -24.52 9.97 -1.02
C LEU A 593 -23.78 10.34 -2.33
N GLY A 594 -24.16 11.46 -2.96
CA GLY A 594 -23.65 11.92 -4.26
C GLY A 594 -24.16 11.14 -5.49
N ALA A 595 -24.72 9.95 -5.33
CA ALA A 595 -25.34 9.19 -6.41
C ALA A 595 -26.76 9.68 -6.74
N THR A 596 -27.11 9.71 -8.03
CA THR A 596 -28.41 10.19 -8.54
C THR A 596 -28.93 9.28 -9.65
N ILE A 597 -30.25 9.08 -9.71
CA ILE A 597 -30.94 8.38 -10.81
C ILE A 597 -32.24 9.11 -11.19
N ASP A 598 -32.50 9.25 -12.50
CA ASP A 598 -33.73 9.81 -13.05
C ASP A 598 -34.63 8.71 -13.63
N TYR A 599 -35.87 8.60 -13.11
CA TYR A 599 -36.86 7.62 -13.55
C TYR A 599 -38.07 8.31 -14.20
N PRO A 600 -38.19 8.32 -15.54
CA PRO A 600 -39.30 9.03 -16.20
C PRO A 600 -40.62 8.27 -16.09
N ILE A 601 -41.68 9.00 -15.70
CA ILE A 601 -43.05 8.49 -15.54
C ILE A 601 -43.99 9.27 -16.45
N SER A 602 -44.82 8.57 -17.23
CA SER A 602 -45.85 9.21 -18.05
C SER A 602 -47.22 9.10 -17.40
N VAL A 603 -47.79 10.25 -17.01
CA VAL A 603 -49.09 10.34 -16.36
C VAL A 603 -50.17 10.82 -17.34
N SER A 604 -51.25 10.04 -17.53
CA SER A 604 -52.32 10.37 -18.48
C SER A 604 -53.72 10.39 -17.86
N PRO A 605 -54.62 11.34 -18.22
CA PRO A 605 -55.97 11.44 -17.65
C PRO A 605 -56.98 10.42 -18.22
N ASP A 606 -56.67 9.83 -19.38
CA ASP A 606 -57.25 8.56 -19.84
C ASP A 606 -56.22 7.45 -19.54
N ASN A 607 -56.63 6.18 -19.41
CA ASN A 607 -55.67 5.07 -19.29
C ASN A 607 -54.94 4.91 -20.63
N PHE A 608 -53.82 5.62 -20.79
CA PHE A 608 -53.07 5.78 -22.04
C PHE A 608 -51.63 5.32 -21.77
N VAL A 609 -51.43 4.01 -21.80
CA VAL A 609 -50.23 3.34 -21.27
C VAL A 609 -49.56 2.56 -22.40
N ILE A 610 -48.24 2.73 -22.54
CA ILE A 610 -47.41 1.87 -23.40
C ILE A 610 -46.91 0.70 -22.55
N SER A 611 -47.32 -0.51 -22.92
CA SER A 611 -46.82 -1.77 -22.37
C SER A 611 -45.91 -2.47 -23.37
N THR A 612 -44.93 -3.22 -22.86
CA THR A 612 -44.04 -4.11 -23.62
C THR A 612 -43.81 -5.37 -22.78
N THR A 613 -43.42 -6.47 -23.42
CA THR A 613 -43.04 -7.71 -22.74
C THR A 613 -41.56 -7.76 -22.36
N THR A 614 -40.73 -6.86 -22.90
CA THR A 614 -39.32 -6.70 -22.56
C THR A 614 -38.89 -5.24 -22.65
N GLU A 615 -37.97 -4.83 -21.78
CA GLU A 615 -37.32 -3.51 -21.82
C GLU A 615 -35.96 -3.55 -22.54
N GLU A 616 -35.41 -4.74 -22.74
CA GLU A 616 -34.25 -4.98 -23.60
C GLU A 616 -34.74 -5.62 -24.90
N VAL A 617 -34.55 -4.90 -25.99
CA VAL A 617 -35.14 -5.19 -27.29
C VAL A 617 -34.05 -5.66 -28.26
N PRO A 618 -34.08 -6.92 -28.71
CA PRO A 618 -33.11 -7.43 -29.67
C PRO A 618 -33.08 -6.66 -30.99
N LEU A 619 -31.87 -6.40 -31.50
CA LEU A 619 -31.68 -5.86 -32.83
C LEU A 619 -32.35 -6.72 -33.91
N LYS A 620 -32.87 -6.06 -34.95
CA LYS A 620 -33.54 -6.63 -36.14
C LYS A 620 -34.84 -7.42 -35.87
N ALA A 621 -34.89 -8.30 -34.87
CA ALA A 621 -36.12 -8.95 -34.43
C ALA A 621 -37.12 -7.92 -33.87
N GLY A 622 -36.63 -7.02 -33.01
CA GLY A 622 -37.39 -5.92 -32.47
C GLY A 622 -38.37 -6.32 -31.36
N GLY A 623 -38.98 -5.30 -30.75
CA GLY A 623 -39.85 -5.44 -29.58
C GLY A 623 -41.27 -5.00 -29.90
N GLU A 624 -42.27 -5.73 -29.41
CA GLU A 624 -43.67 -5.36 -29.56
C GLU A 624 -44.12 -4.44 -28.41
N PHE A 625 -44.64 -3.27 -28.77
CA PHE A 625 -45.15 -2.26 -27.86
C PHE A 625 -46.64 -2.10 -28.10
N THR A 626 -47.44 -2.40 -27.08
CA THR A 626 -48.90 -2.21 -27.10
C THR A 626 -49.25 -0.94 -26.34
N LEU A 627 -49.78 0.04 -27.06
CA LEU A 627 -50.46 1.17 -26.47
C LEU A 627 -51.91 0.78 -26.18
N THR A 628 -52.29 0.90 -24.91
CA THR A 628 -53.69 0.80 -24.46
C THR A 628 -54.23 2.20 -24.21
N TRP A 629 -55.41 2.51 -24.76
CA TRP A 629 -56.17 3.73 -24.53
C TRP A 629 -57.58 3.39 -24.05
N GLU A 630 -57.88 3.60 -22.77
CA GLU A 630 -59.24 3.51 -22.22
C GLU A 630 -59.72 4.84 -21.64
N LYS A 631 -61.00 5.14 -21.84
CA LYS A 631 -61.65 6.36 -21.36
C LYS A 631 -62.81 6.00 -20.43
N ASN A 632 -62.66 6.33 -19.14
CA ASN A 632 -63.55 5.86 -18.06
C ASN A 632 -63.64 4.32 -17.94
N GLY A 633 -62.52 3.60 -18.12
CA GLY A 633 -62.48 2.13 -18.01
C GLY A 633 -63.15 1.38 -19.17
N ALA A 634 -63.24 2.00 -20.35
CA ALA A 634 -63.68 1.37 -21.58
C ALA A 634 -62.74 1.75 -22.74
N GLY A 635 -62.35 0.78 -23.55
CA GLY A 635 -61.47 0.96 -24.70
C GLY A 635 -61.94 2.09 -25.64
N PHE A 636 -61.01 2.97 -25.99
CA PHE A 636 -61.29 4.17 -26.79
C PHE A 636 -60.53 4.12 -28.12
N SER A 637 -61.28 4.15 -29.22
CA SER A 637 -60.73 4.20 -30.58
C SER A 637 -60.47 5.66 -30.99
N GLY A 638 -59.20 5.99 -31.26
CA GLY A 638 -58.77 7.33 -31.64
C GLY A 638 -57.36 7.33 -32.27
N ASP A 639 -57.03 8.41 -32.95
CA ASP A 639 -55.76 8.56 -33.65
C ASP A 639 -54.62 8.96 -32.69
N VAL A 640 -53.49 8.27 -32.82
CA VAL A 640 -52.29 8.42 -32.01
C VAL A 640 -51.08 8.57 -32.92
N GLN A 641 -50.24 9.57 -32.64
CA GLN A 641 -48.94 9.74 -33.28
C GLN A 641 -47.86 9.05 -32.43
N LEU A 642 -47.07 8.19 -33.04
CA LEU A 642 -45.94 7.51 -32.41
C LEU A 642 -44.61 8.08 -32.92
N SER A 643 -43.61 8.19 -32.06
CA SER A 643 -42.24 8.58 -32.41
C SER A 643 -41.24 7.89 -31.48
N SER A 644 -40.07 7.50 -31.99
CA SER A 644 -38.99 6.98 -31.15
C SER A 644 -37.68 7.72 -31.40
N THR A 645 -36.80 7.75 -30.39
CA THR A 645 -35.47 8.37 -30.47
C THR A 645 -34.43 7.49 -31.18
N ARG A 646 -34.68 6.17 -31.29
CA ARG A 646 -33.80 5.18 -31.94
C ARG A 646 -34.65 4.12 -32.66
N GLY A 647 -34.14 3.56 -33.75
CA GLY A 647 -34.83 2.55 -34.54
C GLY A 647 -36.02 3.09 -35.36
N GLN A 648 -36.76 2.16 -35.97
CA GLN A 648 -37.91 2.43 -36.84
C GLN A 648 -39.17 1.75 -36.29
N ILE A 649 -40.28 2.49 -36.31
CA ILE A 649 -41.61 1.99 -35.95
C ILE A 649 -42.22 1.30 -37.18
N VAL A 650 -42.57 0.02 -37.03
CA VAL A 650 -43.15 -0.81 -38.09
C VAL A 650 -44.45 -1.46 -37.60
N ASP A 651 -45.29 -1.88 -38.55
CA ASP A 651 -46.45 -2.73 -38.24
C ASP A 651 -46.00 -4.16 -37.88
N LEU A 652 -46.95 -4.99 -37.44
CA LEU A 652 -46.67 -6.38 -37.09
C LEU A 652 -46.11 -7.22 -38.26
N PHE A 653 -46.27 -6.76 -39.51
CA PHE A 653 -45.72 -7.38 -40.72
C PHE A 653 -44.36 -6.81 -41.15
N GLY A 654 -43.82 -5.82 -40.43
CA GLY A 654 -42.53 -5.18 -40.70
C GLY A 654 -42.58 -3.99 -41.67
N ASN A 655 -43.76 -3.48 -42.04
CA ASN A 655 -43.87 -2.31 -42.91
C ASN A 655 -43.69 -1.01 -42.09
N PRO A 656 -42.89 -0.02 -42.55
CA PRO A 656 -42.73 1.26 -41.86
C PRO A 656 -44.05 2.03 -41.66
N ILE A 657 -44.33 2.43 -40.42
CA ILE A 657 -45.49 3.25 -40.09
C ILE A 657 -45.11 4.73 -40.26
N SER A 658 -45.85 5.43 -41.13
CA SER A 658 -45.62 6.84 -41.47
C SER A 658 -46.88 7.68 -41.23
N GLY A 659 -47.09 8.12 -39.98
CA GLY A 659 -48.25 8.94 -39.60
C GLY A 659 -48.87 8.52 -38.27
N SER A 660 -50.17 8.81 -38.10
CA SER A 660 -50.95 8.35 -36.96
C SER A 660 -51.46 6.92 -37.17
N VAL A 661 -51.50 6.15 -36.08
CA VAL A 661 -52.19 4.86 -35.98
C VAL A 661 -53.48 5.06 -35.18
N THR A 662 -54.51 4.26 -35.43
CA THR A 662 -55.79 4.33 -34.71
C THR A 662 -55.92 3.14 -33.76
N THR A 663 -56.25 3.38 -32.49
CA THR A 663 -56.58 2.32 -31.53
C THR A 663 -57.88 1.60 -31.92
N ASP A 664 -57.97 0.31 -31.61
CA ASP A 664 -59.11 -0.53 -32.00
C ASP A 664 -60.36 -0.34 -31.10
N ALA A 665 -61.37 -1.19 -31.28
CA ALA A 665 -62.60 -1.15 -30.47
C ALA A 665 -62.41 -1.59 -29.00
N SER A 666 -61.27 -2.20 -28.68
CA SER A 666 -60.80 -2.51 -27.33
C SER A 666 -59.81 -1.47 -26.81
N GLY A 667 -59.57 -0.39 -27.56
CA GLY A 667 -58.66 0.69 -27.18
C GLY A 667 -57.18 0.41 -27.42
N GLN A 668 -56.82 -0.69 -28.07
CA GLN A 668 -55.41 -1.10 -28.20
C GLN A 668 -54.86 -0.84 -29.60
N VAL A 669 -53.55 -0.57 -29.67
CA VAL A 669 -52.75 -0.65 -30.90
C VAL A 669 -51.36 -1.19 -30.57
N THR A 670 -50.96 -2.26 -31.23
CA THR A 670 -49.62 -2.85 -31.11
C THR A 670 -48.78 -2.49 -32.33
N VAL A 671 -47.56 -2.01 -32.09
CA VAL A 671 -46.53 -1.77 -33.09
C VAL A 671 -45.29 -2.57 -32.74
N ARG A 672 -44.40 -2.81 -33.71
CA ARG A 672 -43.07 -3.34 -33.43
C ARG A 672 -42.03 -2.25 -33.69
N LEU A 673 -41.01 -2.17 -32.83
CA LEU A 673 -39.86 -1.29 -33.03
C LEU A 673 -38.64 -2.14 -33.35
N VAL A 674 -37.97 -1.81 -34.45
CA VAL A 674 -36.78 -2.51 -34.95
C VAL A 674 -35.60 -1.54 -35.09
N SER A 675 -34.39 -1.98 -34.76
CA SER A 675 -33.16 -1.22 -34.95
C SER A 675 -32.05 -2.11 -35.51
N THR A 676 -31.11 -1.49 -36.24
CA THR A 676 -29.81 -2.08 -36.60
C THR A 676 -28.69 -1.66 -35.65
N ASN A 677 -28.96 -0.68 -34.78
CA ASN A 677 -27.98 -0.06 -33.90
C ASN A 677 -28.42 -0.19 -32.44
N ALA A 678 -27.52 -0.63 -31.56
CA ALA A 678 -27.76 -0.80 -30.14
C ALA A 678 -27.86 0.53 -29.37
N GLY A 679 -28.17 0.46 -28.08
CA GLY A 679 -28.19 1.55 -27.11
C GLY A 679 -29.59 2.06 -26.75
N PRO A 680 -29.68 3.00 -25.79
CA PRO A 680 -30.93 3.42 -25.17
C PRO A 680 -31.87 4.13 -26.15
N ALA A 681 -33.17 3.95 -25.91
CA ALA A 681 -34.26 4.39 -26.74
C ALA A 681 -35.49 4.82 -25.92
N ILE A 682 -36.27 5.74 -26.46
CA ILE A 682 -37.54 6.18 -25.88
C ILE A 682 -38.61 6.06 -26.96
N LEU A 683 -39.70 5.37 -26.68
CA LEU A 683 -40.93 5.41 -27.48
C LEU A 683 -41.88 6.44 -26.86
N THR A 684 -42.44 7.31 -27.68
CA THR A 684 -43.44 8.32 -27.28
C THR A 684 -44.70 8.15 -28.12
N ALA A 685 -45.86 8.07 -27.46
CA ALA A 685 -47.18 8.14 -28.05
C ALA A 685 -47.85 9.46 -27.69
N ARG A 686 -48.51 10.12 -28.65
CA ARG A 686 -49.22 11.39 -28.46
C ARG A 686 -50.60 11.34 -29.10
N ALA A 687 -51.61 11.70 -28.32
CA ALA A 687 -52.96 11.97 -28.80
C ALA A 687 -53.41 13.37 -28.33
N SER A 688 -54.65 13.77 -28.61
CA SER A 688 -55.16 15.11 -28.29
C SER A 688 -55.22 15.38 -26.77
N GLY A 689 -54.12 15.91 -26.22
CA GLY A 689 -53.96 16.19 -24.78
C GLY A 689 -53.47 15.01 -23.94
N LEU A 690 -53.03 13.92 -24.59
CA LEU A 690 -52.49 12.72 -23.93
C LEU A 690 -51.06 12.47 -24.42
N THR A 691 -50.18 12.02 -23.53
CA THR A 691 -48.84 11.54 -23.88
C THR A 691 -48.52 10.31 -23.04
N ALA A 692 -47.94 9.30 -23.68
CA ALA A 692 -47.32 8.15 -23.04
C ALA A 692 -45.86 8.06 -23.48
N THR A 693 -44.94 7.78 -22.57
CA THR A 693 -43.54 7.46 -22.88
C THR A 693 -43.17 6.09 -22.33
N LYS A 694 -42.26 5.39 -23.00
CA LYS A 694 -41.63 4.16 -22.51
C LYS A 694 -40.15 4.17 -22.87
N ASN A 695 -39.29 4.11 -21.86
CA ASN A 695 -37.88 3.83 -22.03
C ASN A 695 -37.67 2.33 -22.27
N PHE A 696 -36.68 2.01 -23.09
CA PHE A 696 -36.18 0.67 -23.36
C PHE A 696 -34.77 0.78 -23.98
N GLU A 697 -34.07 -0.32 -24.14
CA GLU A 697 -32.76 -0.36 -24.78
C GLU A 697 -32.77 -1.32 -25.97
N PHE A 698 -32.15 -0.93 -27.09
CA PHE A 698 -31.86 -1.90 -28.14
C PHE A 698 -30.56 -2.62 -27.81
N ILE A 699 -30.61 -3.94 -27.61
CA ILE A 699 -29.43 -4.75 -27.30
C ILE A 699 -29.02 -5.62 -28.50
N ALA A 700 -27.71 -5.72 -28.74
CA ALA A 700 -27.16 -6.77 -29.58
C ALA A 700 -27.05 -8.05 -28.72
N GLU A 701 -27.60 -9.17 -29.22
CA GLU A 701 -27.57 -10.45 -28.50
C GLU A 701 -26.40 -11.34 -28.91
N THR A 702 -25.98 -11.26 -30.19
CA THR A 702 -24.94 -12.10 -30.79
C THR A 702 -23.57 -11.41 -30.76
N ALA A 703 -22.63 -11.93 -29.98
CA ALA A 703 -21.23 -11.52 -30.04
C ALA A 703 -20.56 -12.01 -31.34
N HIS A 704 -19.59 -11.23 -31.82
CA HIS A 704 -18.79 -11.53 -33.02
C HIS A 704 -17.30 -11.29 -32.80
N GLN A 705 -16.97 -10.31 -31.97
CA GLN A 705 -15.62 -9.92 -31.60
C GLN A 705 -15.60 -9.55 -30.12
N ILE A 706 -14.47 -9.80 -29.47
CA ILE A 706 -14.09 -9.27 -28.17
C ILE A 706 -12.75 -8.57 -28.42
N ASP A 707 -12.61 -7.33 -27.95
CA ASP A 707 -11.36 -6.57 -28.00
C ASP A 707 -10.79 -6.53 -26.58
N LEU A 708 -9.61 -7.13 -26.34
CA LEU A 708 -8.97 -7.19 -25.03
C LEU A 708 -7.78 -6.22 -24.95
N GLN A 709 -7.73 -5.39 -23.92
CA GLN A 709 -6.67 -4.39 -23.73
C GLN A 709 -6.23 -4.29 -22.27
N ALA A 710 -4.92 -4.19 -22.03
CA ALA A 710 -4.36 -3.87 -20.73
C ALA A 710 -4.06 -2.37 -20.61
N SER A 711 -4.14 -1.81 -19.41
CA SER A 711 -3.72 -0.41 -19.16
C SER A 711 -2.21 -0.21 -19.34
N GLN A 712 -1.42 -1.25 -19.10
CA GLN A 712 0.03 -1.33 -19.26
C GLN A 712 0.40 -2.73 -19.78
N LEU A 713 1.31 -2.81 -20.75
CA LEU A 713 1.78 -4.10 -21.32
C LEU A 713 3.07 -4.63 -20.65
N SER A 714 3.70 -3.81 -19.81
CA SER A 714 4.86 -4.19 -19.00
C SER A 714 4.68 -3.59 -17.61
N ILE A 715 4.86 -4.42 -16.57
CA ILE A 715 4.82 -4.02 -15.16
C ILE A 715 5.96 -4.71 -14.39
N GLY A 716 6.33 -4.18 -13.23
CA GLY A 716 7.29 -4.83 -12.34
C GLY A 716 6.67 -5.98 -11.53
N PRO A 717 7.49 -6.81 -10.86
CA PRO A 717 7.02 -7.80 -9.90
C PRO A 717 6.48 -7.16 -8.60
N ASN A 718 6.25 -7.97 -7.57
CA ASN A 718 5.87 -7.57 -6.20
C ASN A 718 4.51 -6.85 -6.07
N GLY A 719 3.48 -7.32 -6.79
CA GLY A 719 2.11 -6.87 -6.57
C GLY A 719 1.68 -5.63 -7.36
N GLN A 720 2.45 -5.21 -8.38
CA GLN A 720 2.01 -4.18 -9.32
C GLN A 720 0.78 -4.65 -10.11
N LYS A 721 -0.04 -3.70 -10.57
CA LYS A 721 -1.36 -4.00 -11.15
C LYS A 721 -1.55 -3.37 -12.51
N THR A 722 -2.25 -4.07 -13.41
CA THR A 722 -2.82 -3.50 -14.63
C THR A 722 -4.27 -3.93 -14.82
N THR A 723 -5.12 -3.01 -15.28
CA THR A 723 -6.52 -3.29 -15.57
C THR A 723 -6.66 -3.83 -16.98
N ILE A 724 -7.29 -5.00 -17.10
CA ILE A 724 -7.65 -5.64 -18.37
C ILE A 724 -9.11 -5.31 -18.68
N SER A 725 -9.34 -4.76 -19.87
CA SER A 725 -10.67 -4.35 -20.36
C SER A 725 -11.05 -5.17 -21.60
N ALA A 726 -12.21 -5.82 -21.54
CA ALA A 726 -12.82 -6.58 -22.63
C ALA A 726 -14.02 -5.82 -23.20
N VAL A 727 -13.98 -5.43 -24.47
CA VAL A 727 -15.12 -4.80 -25.16
C VAL A 727 -15.72 -5.77 -26.17
N VAL A 728 -16.98 -6.19 -25.97
CA VAL A 728 -17.65 -7.18 -26.82
C VAL A 728 -18.54 -6.49 -27.86
N ARG A 729 -18.39 -6.91 -29.12
CA ARG A 729 -19.08 -6.33 -30.29
C ARG A 729 -19.80 -7.37 -31.14
N ASP A 730 -20.91 -6.97 -31.76
CA ASP A 730 -21.58 -7.72 -32.81
C ASP A 730 -20.92 -7.51 -34.18
N LYS A 731 -21.35 -8.31 -35.17
CA LYS A 731 -20.83 -8.27 -36.55
C LYS A 731 -21.16 -6.98 -37.35
N ASP A 732 -21.89 -6.05 -36.75
CA ASP A 732 -22.21 -4.73 -37.31
C ASP A 732 -21.56 -3.60 -36.47
N GLY A 733 -20.71 -3.95 -35.49
CA GLY A 733 -19.95 -3.04 -34.64
C GLY A 733 -20.69 -2.56 -33.38
N ASN A 734 -21.88 -3.08 -33.09
CA ASN A 734 -22.66 -2.70 -31.92
C ASN A 734 -22.08 -3.32 -30.64
N LEU A 735 -22.16 -2.59 -29.53
CA LEU A 735 -21.77 -3.06 -28.21
C LEU A 735 -22.80 -4.11 -27.72
N VAL A 736 -22.29 -5.24 -27.22
CA VAL A 736 -23.09 -6.39 -26.78
C VAL A 736 -23.20 -6.35 -25.26
N LYS A 737 -24.42 -6.12 -24.76
CA LYS A 737 -24.74 -5.98 -23.32
C LYS A 737 -25.13 -7.34 -22.71
N ASN A 738 -24.98 -7.48 -21.40
CA ASN A 738 -25.36 -8.64 -20.59
C ASN A 738 -24.68 -9.95 -21.05
N ARG A 739 -23.47 -9.83 -21.60
CA ARG A 739 -22.67 -10.92 -22.14
C ARG A 739 -21.61 -11.28 -21.08
N PRO A 740 -21.69 -12.46 -20.43
CA PRO A 740 -20.69 -12.83 -19.43
C PRO A 740 -19.36 -13.17 -20.12
N VAL A 741 -18.27 -12.56 -19.68
CA VAL A 741 -16.91 -12.78 -20.17
C VAL A 741 -16.14 -13.55 -19.10
N ASN A 742 -15.56 -14.69 -19.50
CA ASN A 742 -14.65 -15.46 -18.66
C ASN A 742 -13.22 -15.01 -18.96
N PHE A 743 -12.48 -14.60 -17.95
CA PHE A 743 -11.05 -14.33 -18.03
C PHE A 743 -10.28 -15.54 -17.48
N ASN A 744 -9.16 -15.89 -18.10
CA ASN A 744 -8.24 -16.88 -17.56
C ASN A 744 -6.81 -16.36 -17.66
N LEU A 745 -6.07 -16.53 -16.56
CA LEU A 745 -4.67 -16.16 -16.44
C LEU A 745 -3.80 -17.38 -16.79
N PHE A 746 -2.79 -17.14 -17.62
CA PHE A 746 -1.69 -18.06 -17.91
C PHE A 746 -0.41 -17.34 -17.52
N ASP A 747 0.18 -17.75 -16.40
CA ASP A 747 1.22 -16.99 -15.70
C ASP A 747 2.11 -17.92 -14.88
N VAL A 748 3.41 -17.90 -15.18
CA VAL A 748 4.46 -18.59 -14.41
C VAL A 748 5.08 -17.74 -13.32
N SER A 749 4.86 -16.43 -13.35
CA SER A 749 5.34 -15.50 -12.33
C SER A 749 4.51 -15.55 -11.03
N GLY A 750 3.45 -16.37 -10.99
CA GLY A 750 2.63 -16.58 -9.81
C GLY A 750 1.75 -15.38 -9.41
N GLY A 751 1.41 -14.52 -10.37
CA GLY A 751 0.44 -13.44 -10.21
C GLY A 751 -1.02 -13.95 -10.14
N SER A 752 -1.96 -13.02 -10.14
CA SER A 752 -3.39 -13.34 -10.01
C SER A 752 -4.31 -12.36 -10.73
N ILE A 753 -5.52 -12.81 -11.09
CA ILE A 753 -6.58 -11.95 -11.63
C ILE A 753 -7.81 -11.92 -10.72
N PHE A 754 -8.45 -10.75 -10.61
CA PHE A 754 -9.76 -10.61 -9.96
C PHE A 754 -10.59 -9.46 -10.57
N PRO A 755 -11.91 -9.64 -10.81
CA PRO A 755 -12.65 -10.91 -10.81
C PRO A 755 -12.31 -11.79 -12.03
N ALA A 756 -12.44 -13.11 -11.92
CA ALA A 756 -12.20 -14.02 -13.06
C ALA A 756 -13.35 -14.08 -14.08
N THR A 757 -14.51 -13.49 -13.75
CA THR A 757 -15.66 -13.38 -14.66
C THR A 757 -16.38 -12.05 -14.42
N ASP A 758 -16.79 -11.37 -15.49
CA ASP A 758 -17.57 -10.13 -15.42
C ASP A 758 -18.64 -10.11 -16.53
N VAL A 759 -19.66 -9.27 -16.42
CA VAL A 759 -20.80 -9.23 -17.36
C VAL A 759 -20.88 -7.88 -18.03
N THR A 760 -20.89 -7.86 -19.37
CA THR A 760 -20.83 -6.58 -20.09
C THR A 760 -21.98 -5.64 -19.80
N ASP A 761 -21.64 -4.37 -19.62
CA ASP A 761 -22.59 -3.28 -19.44
C ASP A 761 -23.23 -2.79 -20.77
N SER A 762 -23.99 -1.68 -20.74
CA SER A 762 -24.54 -1.04 -21.95
C SER A 762 -23.47 -0.49 -22.91
N ASN A 763 -22.21 -0.36 -22.46
CA ASN A 763 -21.06 -0.03 -23.30
C ASN A 763 -20.34 -1.29 -23.82
N GLY A 764 -20.85 -2.49 -23.55
CA GLY A 764 -20.23 -3.75 -23.97
C GLY A 764 -18.93 -4.06 -23.22
N LEU A 765 -18.65 -3.38 -22.11
CA LEU A 765 -17.40 -3.48 -21.36
C LEU A 765 -17.53 -4.46 -20.19
N ALA A 766 -16.55 -5.35 -20.06
CA ALA A 766 -16.29 -6.20 -18.90
C ALA A 766 -14.81 -6.05 -18.50
N THR A 767 -14.46 -6.21 -17.22
CA THR A 767 -13.11 -5.91 -16.71
C THR A 767 -12.57 -6.94 -15.71
N THR A 768 -11.25 -7.03 -15.62
CA THR A 768 -10.51 -7.74 -14.57
C THR A 768 -9.20 -7.02 -14.26
N VAL A 769 -8.61 -7.23 -13.09
CA VAL A 769 -7.31 -6.64 -12.72
C VAL A 769 -6.28 -7.77 -12.58
N TYR A 770 -5.19 -7.69 -13.33
CA TYR A 770 -4.00 -8.52 -13.12
C TYR A 770 -3.10 -7.89 -12.06
N THR A 771 -2.60 -8.72 -11.14
CA THR A 771 -1.64 -8.36 -10.09
C THR A 771 -0.41 -9.27 -10.23
N SER A 772 0.77 -8.69 -10.48
CA SER A 772 2.04 -9.42 -10.64
C SER A 772 2.57 -9.99 -9.33
N ASN A 773 3.57 -10.89 -9.41
CA ASN A 773 4.23 -11.43 -8.22
C ASN A 773 5.76 -11.56 -8.43
N THR A 774 6.26 -12.48 -9.25
CA THR A 774 7.70 -12.52 -9.64
C THR A 774 7.89 -11.99 -11.07
N VAL A 775 9.10 -12.09 -11.62
CA VAL A 775 9.35 -11.83 -13.05
C VAL A 775 8.89 -12.98 -13.95
N SER A 776 8.70 -12.69 -15.24
CA SER A 776 8.37 -13.57 -16.35
C SER A 776 9.34 -13.36 -17.52
N ALA A 777 9.30 -14.24 -18.52
CA ALA A 777 9.86 -13.93 -19.84
C ALA A 777 9.13 -12.73 -20.49
N ALA A 778 9.72 -12.17 -21.56
CA ALA A 778 9.06 -11.15 -22.37
C ALA A 778 7.77 -11.70 -22.99
N GLN A 779 6.63 -11.03 -22.76
CA GLN A 779 5.29 -11.52 -23.11
C GLN A 779 4.89 -12.85 -22.46
N GLY A 780 5.61 -13.30 -21.43
CA GLY A 780 5.42 -14.60 -20.78
C GLY A 780 4.28 -14.69 -19.76
N VAL A 781 3.46 -13.64 -19.66
CA VAL A 781 2.15 -13.70 -18.99
C VAL A 781 1.07 -13.41 -20.02
N ALA A 782 0.01 -14.22 -20.06
CA ALA A 782 -1.15 -13.96 -20.91
C ALA A 782 -2.45 -13.96 -20.11
N ILE A 783 -3.28 -12.94 -20.34
CA ILE A 783 -4.69 -12.96 -19.96
C ILE A 783 -5.48 -13.17 -21.23
N ALA A 784 -6.18 -14.29 -21.31
CA ALA A 784 -7.16 -14.55 -22.35
C ALA A 784 -8.58 -14.29 -21.81
N ALA A 785 -9.45 -13.78 -22.68
CA ALA A 785 -10.86 -13.56 -22.38
C ALA A 785 -11.71 -14.29 -23.42
N CYS A 786 -12.82 -14.89 -23.00
CA CYS A 786 -13.74 -15.56 -23.91
C CYS A 786 -15.21 -15.44 -23.49
N THR A 787 -16.09 -15.45 -24.49
CA THR A 787 -17.54 -15.51 -24.30
C THR A 787 -18.26 -16.30 -25.40
N ASP A 788 -19.41 -16.87 -25.07
CA ASP A 788 -20.32 -17.49 -26.02
C ASP A 788 -20.86 -16.47 -27.03
N LYS A 789 -21.01 -16.85 -28.30
CA LYS A 789 -21.62 -15.96 -29.31
C LYS A 789 -23.08 -15.62 -28.98
N GLU A 790 -23.84 -16.54 -28.39
CA GLU A 790 -25.26 -16.33 -28.04
C GLU A 790 -25.57 -16.89 -26.63
N GLY A 791 -26.81 -16.76 -26.14
CA GLY A 791 -27.20 -17.24 -24.80
C GLY A 791 -26.88 -16.29 -23.64
N ALA A 792 -27.20 -16.70 -22.40
CA ALA A 792 -27.12 -15.86 -21.18
C ALA A 792 -26.16 -16.44 -20.10
N THR A 793 -25.29 -17.36 -20.51
CA THR A 793 -24.25 -18.00 -19.70
C THR A 793 -22.94 -17.92 -20.47
N SER A 794 -21.79 -17.98 -19.80
CA SER A 794 -20.50 -18.23 -20.47
C SER A 794 -20.02 -19.65 -20.17
N SER A 795 -20.44 -20.56 -21.04
CA SER A 795 -20.04 -21.97 -21.11
C SER A 795 -18.76 -22.19 -21.93
N CYS A 796 -18.38 -21.21 -22.76
CA CYS A 796 -17.09 -21.17 -23.41
C CYS A 796 -15.93 -21.30 -22.41
N GLN A 797 -15.00 -22.19 -22.71
CA GLN A 797 -13.75 -22.37 -21.98
C GLN A 797 -12.60 -21.99 -22.91
N ILE A 798 -11.66 -21.22 -22.36
CA ILE A 798 -10.41 -20.89 -23.05
C ILE A 798 -9.58 -22.17 -23.15
N THR A 799 -8.99 -22.39 -24.31
CA THR A 799 -8.12 -23.54 -24.59
C THR A 799 -6.75 -23.03 -25.00
N ARG A 800 -5.72 -23.32 -24.20
CA ARG A 800 -4.31 -23.22 -24.62
C ARG A 800 -4.12 -24.30 -25.70
N GLU A 801 -3.66 -23.92 -26.90
CA GLU A 801 -3.44 -24.89 -27.99
C GLU A 801 -2.02 -25.44 -28.02
N ASP A 802 -1.07 -24.74 -27.39
CA ASP A 802 0.28 -25.24 -27.11
C ASP A 802 0.44 -25.59 -25.61
N PHE A 803 1.28 -26.57 -25.33
CA PHE A 803 1.68 -27.01 -23.98
C PHE A 803 3.16 -27.45 -23.95
N SER A 804 3.96 -27.10 -24.97
CA SER A 804 5.35 -27.54 -25.08
C SER A 804 6.26 -26.97 -24.00
N ASP A 805 5.89 -25.82 -23.43
CA ASP A 805 6.61 -25.14 -22.36
C ASP A 805 5.65 -24.46 -21.36
N GLU A 806 6.23 -23.81 -20.35
CA GLU A 806 5.51 -23.03 -19.35
C GLU A 806 5.46 -21.53 -19.72
N ASP A 807 5.91 -21.11 -20.92
CA ASP A 807 5.93 -19.71 -21.34
C ASP A 807 4.65 -19.34 -22.13
N ALA A 808 4.05 -18.20 -21.81
CA ALA A 808 2.89 -17.70 -22.56
C ALA A 808 3.28 -16.92 -23.83
N SER A 809 4.57 -16.69 -24.10
CA SER A 809 5.04 -15.83 -25.20
C SER A 809 4.70 -16.37 -26.60
N ASN A 810 4.82 -17.68 -26.81
CA ASN A 810 4.49 -18.38 -28.06
C ASN A 810 3.03 -18.90 -28.12
N ASP A 811 2.36 -19.00 -26.97
CA ASP A 811 1.01 -19.58 -26.84
C ASP A 811 -0.02 -19.03 -27.83
N THR A 812 -0.84 -19.96 -28.34
CA THR A 812 -2.09 -19.65 -29.06
C THR A 812 -3.29 -19.97 -28.17
N PHE A 813 -4.15 -18.96 -27.96
CA PHE A 813 -5.35 -19.05 -27.13
C PHE A 813 -6.62 -19.22 -27.98
N GLY A 814 -7.07 -20.47 -28.09
CA GLY A 814 -8.38 -20.82 -28.64
C GLY A 814 -9.50 -20.67 -27.62
N CYS A 815 -10.74 -20.88 -28.06
CA CYS A 815 -11.86 -21.02 -27.15
C CYS A 815 -12.99 -21.88 -27.73
N SER A 816 -13.59 -22.74 -26.90
CA SER A 816 -14.63 -23.69 -27.33
C SER A 816 -15.67 -23.98 -26.24
N ASN A 817 -16.89 -24.34 -26.63
CA ASN A 817 -17.92 -24.89 -25.73
C ASN A 817 -18.45 -26.28 -26.16
N GLY A 818 -18.01 -26.79 -27.31
CA GLY A 818 -18.38 -28.11 -27.86
C GLY A 818 -19.69 -28.17 -28.68
N ALA A 819 -20.47 -27.08 -28.79
CA ALA A 819 -21.74 -27.07 -29.54
C ALA A 819 -22.05 -25.74 -30.28
N ASP A 820 -21.77 -24.59 -29.68
CA ASP A 820 -21.90 -23.25 -30.26
C ASP A 820 -20.53 -22.60 -30.47
N GLY A 821 -20.48 -21.54 -31.27
CA GLY A 821 -19.24 -20.81 -31.52
C GLY A 821 -18.89 -19.85 -30.38
N CYS A 822 -17.64 -19.86 -29.95
CA CYS A 822 -17.08 -18.86 -29.04
C CYS A 822 -16.49 -17.65 -29.80
N VAL A 823 -16.23 -16.56 -29.08
CA VAL A 823 -15.26 -15.52 -29.45
C VAL A 823 -14.29 -15.31 -28.30
N SER A 824 -13.01 -15.20 -28.62
CA SER A 824 -11.93 -14.97 -27.67
C SER A 824 -10.94 -13.97 -28.23
N ASP A 825 -10.23 -13.33 -27.30
CA ASP A 825 -9.07 -12.48 -27.56
C ASP A 825 -8.13 -12.59 -26.37
N ASN A 826 -6.87 -12.22 -26.53
CA ASN A 826 -5.85 -12.33 -25.49
C ASN A 826 -4.90 -11.13 -25.51
N VAL A 827 -4.36 -10.80 -24.34
CA VAL A 827 -3.32 -9.80 -24.19
C VAL A 827 -2.14 -10.45 -23.47
N LYS A 828 -0.94 -10.30 -24.06
CA LYS A 828 0.31 -10.75 -23.46
C LYS A 828 0.99 -9.58 -22.76
N LEU A 829 1.54 -9.84 -21.58
CA LEU A 829 2.20 -8.90 -20.69
C LEU A 829 3.62 -9.40 -20.39
N THR A 830 4.53 -8.46 -20.15
CA THR A 830 5.82 -8.76 -19.54
C THR A 830 5.77 -8.35 -18.06
N VAL A 831 6.14 -9.26 -17.16
CA VAL A 831 6.52 -8.88 -15.81
C VAL A 831 8.04 -8.91 -15.73
N ALA A 832 8.70 -7.76 -15.70
CA ALA A 832 10.16 -7.71 -15.68
C ALA A 832 10.65 -6.75 -14.60
N ASP A 833 11.73 -7.15 -13.94
CA ASP A 833 12.61 -6.19 -13.29
C ASP A 833 13.17 -5.25 -14.37
N ARG A 834 13.13 -3.95 -14.12
CA ARG A 834 13.64 -2.95 -15.06
C ARG A 834 15.18 -2.97 -15.04
N GLU A 835 15.79 -2.69 -16.19
CA GLU A 835 17.25 -2.74 -16.39
C GLU A 835 18.00 -1.94 -15.31
N LEU A 836 19.03 -2.51 -14.68
CA LEU A 836 19.79 -1.84 -13.62
C LEU A 836 21.01 -1.08 -14.15
N PHE A 837 21.25 0.10 -13.57
CA PHE A 837 22.42 0.93 -13.80
C PHE A 837 23.16 1.15 -12.47
N ILE A 838 24.43 0.71 -12.41
CA ILE A 838 25.29 0.89 -11.23
C ILE A 838 26.22 2.09 -11.45
N ALA A 839 26.11 3.09 -10.59
CA ALA A 839 27.06 4.19 -10.47
C ALA A 839 27.84 4.08 -9.15
N VAL A 840 29.15 4.36 -9.21
CA VAL A 840 30.05 4.32 -8.05
C VAL A 840 30.80 5.65 -7.98
N GLY A 841 30.80 6.29 -6.82
CA GLY A 841 31.47 7.58 -6.59
C GLY A 841 32.06 7.70 -5.19
N THR A 842 33.00 8.62 -4.98
CA THR A 842 33.64 8.87 -3.68
C THR A 842 33.84 10.37 -3.45
N GLY A 843 33.88 10.77 -2.18
CA GLY A 843 34.16 12.16 -1.77
C GLY A 843 35.65 12.49 -1.77
N ASN A 844 35.99 13.73 -1.43
CA ASN A 844 37.39 14.18 -1.36
C ASN A 844 38.11 13.81 -0.05
N THR A 845 37.38 13.46 1.00
CA THR A 845 37.94 13.10 2.32
C THR A 845 38.41 11.65 2.39
N ILE A 846 39.31 11.38 3.31
CA ILE A 846 39.78 10.05 3.71
C ILE A 846 39.80 10.07 5.24
N ASP A 847 39.30 9.03 5.88
CA ASP A 847 39.19 8.96 7.34
C ASP A 847 40.33 8.10 7.91
N GLN A 848 40.89 8.45 9.07
CA GLN A 848 41.71 7.53 9.85
C GLN A 848 40.77 6.63 10.68
N ALA A 849 40.70 5.34 10.33
CA ALA A 849 39.93 4.35 11.08
C ALA A 849 40.62 3.95 12.39
N SER A 850 41.96 4.06 12.43
CA SER A 850 42.80 3.98 13.62
C SER A 850 44.14 4.66 13.35
N ASP A 851 45.01 4.79 14.38
CA ASP A 851 46.40 5.27 14.28
C ASP A 851 47.32 4.47 13.30
N GLN A 852 46.77 3.52 12.53
CA GLN A 852 47.48 2.62 11.61
C GLN A 852 46.69 2.28 10.34
N GLU A 853 45.45 2.76 10.18
CA GLU A 853 44.53 2.35 9.10
C GLU A 853 43.76 3.54 8.53
N TYR A 854 43.74 3.64 7.20
CA TYR A 854 42.87 4.54 6.47
C TYR A 854 41.55 3.84 6.08
N GLU A 855 40.49 4.64 5.96
CA GLU A 855 39.19 4.25 5.40
C GLU A 855 38.76 5.25 4.32
N LYS A 856 38.45 4.73 3.12
CA LYS A 856 37.96 5.52 1.99
C LYS A 856 36.56 5.06 1.60
N ARG A 857 35.57 5.93 1.75
CA ARG A 857 34.15 5.60 1.51
C ARG A 857 33.71 5.89 0.08
N PHE A 858 32.92 4.98 -0.46
CA PHE A 858 32.29 5.03 -1.77
C PHE A 858 30.78 4.93 -1.61
N SER A 859 30.06 5.81 -2.31
CA SER A 859 28.61 5.68 -2.51
C SER A 859 28.38 4.90 -3.79
N ILE A 860 27.57 3.86 -3.69
CA ILE A 860 27.06 3.09 -4.81
C ILE A 860 25.60 3.49 -4.97
N ILE A 861 25.17 3.71 -6.22
CA ILE A 861 23.79 4.03 -6.59
C ILE A 861 23.34 3.03 -7.64
N VAL A 862 22.15 2.48 -7.46
CA VAL A 862 21.48 1.54 -8.37
C VAL A 862 20.15 2.13 -8.78
N THR A 863 20.00 2.40 -10.08
CA THR A 863 18.75 2.92 -10.65
C THR A 863 18.24 2.04 -11.79
N ASP A 864 16.95 2.12 -12.08
CA ASP A 864 16.36 1.50 -13.27
C ASP A 864 16.56 2.33 -14.55
N ALA A 865 16.15 1.77 -15.70
CA ALA A 865 16.19 2.42 -17.02
C ALA A 865 15.47 3.79 -17.09
N ASP A 866 14.47 4.00 -16.25
CA ASP A 866 13.72 5.26 -16.15
C ASP A 866 14.29 6.16 -15.03
N SER A 867 15.51 5.87 -14.56
CA SER A 867 16.26 6.58 -13.51
C SER A 867 15.61 6.58 -12.14
N ASN A 868 14.73 5.62 -11.84
CA ASN A 868 14.16 5.45 -10.50
C ASN A 868 15.13 4.67 -9.61
N PRO A 869 15.25 4.99 -8.30
CA PRO A 869 16.03 4.20 -7.37
C PRO A 869 15.51 2.76 -7.24
N VAL A 870 16.40 1.78 -7.06
CA VAL A 870 16.02 0.37 -6.84
C VAL A 870 16.50 -0.12 -5.48
N GLU A 871 15.56 -0.21 -4.54
CA GLU A 871 15.76 -0.69 -3.17
C GLU A 871 15.99 -2.20 -3.09
N GLY A 872 16.71 -2.65 -2.04
CA GLY A 872 16.82 -4.06 -1.69
C GLY A 872 17.72 -4.88 -2.63
N VAL A 873 18.47 -4.21 -3.52
CA VAL A 873 19.42 -4.87 -4.42
C VAL A 873 20.62 -5.31 -3.59
N GLN A 874 20.81 -6.63 -3.50
CA GLN A 874 21.98 -7.24 -2.89
C GLN A 874 23.16 -7.14 -3.87
N LEU A 875 24.19 -6.42 -3.44
CA LEU A 875 25.44 -6.25 -4.15
C LEU A 875 26.48 -7.30 -3.71
N SER A 876 27.40 -7.59 -4.62
CA SER A 876 28.70 -8.17 -4.32
C SER A 876 29.76 -7.12 -4.63
N VAL A 877 30.71 -6.89 -3.73
CA VAL A 877 31.74 -5.85 -3.88
C VAL A 877 33.10 -6.42 -3.50
N SER A 878 34.05 -6.37 -4.42
CA SER A 878 35.45 -6.71 -4.22
C SER A 878 36.35 -5.51 -4.51
N ALA A 879 37.50 -5.47 -3.85
CA ALA A 879 38.56 -4.49 -4.12
C ALA A 879 39.85 -5.28 -4.31
N ILE A 880 40.14 -5.61 -5.57
CA ILE A 880 41.23 -6.51 -5.94
C ILE A 880 42.45 -5.67 -6.32
N PRO A 881 43.64 -5.91 -5.76
CA PRO A 881 44.85 -5.22 -6.20
C PRO A 881 45.13 -5.49 -7.69
N SER A 882 45.58 -4.47 -8.40
CA SER A 882 45.90 -4.55 -9.84
C SER A 882 47.32 -4.07 -10.16
N VAL A 883 47.88 -3.22 -9.30
CA VAL A 883 49.25 -2.71 -9.40
C VAL A 883 49.83 -2.39 -8.03
N TYR A 884 51.15 -2.39 -7.92
CA TYR A 884 51.89 -1.75 -6.83
C TYR A 884 52.96 -0.79 -7.36
N ALA A 885 53.42 0.10 -6.48
CA ALA A 885 54.38 1.14 -6.80
C ALA A 885 55.60 1.03 -5.91
N GLU A 886 56.78 0.93 -6.54
CA GLU A 886 58.05 1.18 -5.87
C GLU A 886 58.33 2.68 -5.78
N GLY A 887 59.00 3.10 -4.71
CA GLY A 887 59.39 4.48 -4.49
C GLY A 887 59.57 4.82 -3.02
N ASP A 888 59.98 6.08 -2.79
CA ASP A 888 60.18 6.65 -1.46
C ASP A 888 59.32 7.92 -1.30
N TRP A 889 59.02 8.31 -0.06
CA TRP A 889 58.51 9.66 0.23
C TRP A 889 59.65 10.67 0.09
N ASP A 890 59.49 11.65 -0.81
CA ASP A 890 60.43 12.75 -1.02
C ASP A 890 59.86 14.05 -0.42
N VAL A 891 60.72 15.01 -0.09
CA VAL A 891 60.32 16.25 0.61
C VAL A 891 60.08 17.37 -0.39
N LEU A 892 58.88 17.94 -0.38
CA LEU A 892 58.57 19.21 -1.03
C LEU A 892 58.96 20.37 -0.10
N LEU A 893 59.68 21.34 -0.66
CA LEU A 893 60.05 22.59 0.00
C LEU A 893 59.35 23.76 -0.69
N ASP A 894 58.99 24.78 0.09
CA ASP A 894 58.33 25.98 -0.41
C ASP A 894 59.28 26.95 -1.16
N GLU A 895 58.78 28.11 -1.58
CA GLU A 895 59.60 29.12 -2.29
C GLU A 895 60.74 29.71 -1.44
N ASP A 896 60.65 29.64 -0.09
CA ASP A 896 61.66 30.12 0.84
C ASP A 896 62.64 29.00 1.28
N GLY A 897 62.31 27.74 0.98
CA GLY A 897 63.11 26.54 1.26
C GLY A 897 62.82 25.88 2.62
N GLU A 898 61.67 26.19 3.23
CA GLU A 898 61.14 25.50 4.42
C GLU A 898 60.29 24.28 3.99
N PHE A 899 60.02 23.35 4.91
CA PHE A 899 59.21 22.15 4.64
C PHE A 899 57.76 22.55 4.33
N ASP A 900 57.22 22.00 3.23
CA ASP A 900 55.82 22.20 2.82
C ASP A 900 55.01 20.90 3.02
N SER A 901 55.45 19.81 2.40
CA SER A 901 54.81 18.48 2.52
C SER A 901 55.73 17.34 2.06
N TYR A 902 55.41 16.11 2.46
CA TYR A 902 55.90 14.89 1.81
C TYR A 902 55.06 14.58 0.56
N TYR A 903 55.69 14.02 -0.47
CA TYR A 903 54.97 13.51 -1.65
C TYR A 903 55.54 12.16 -2.08
N PRO A 904 54.70 11.25 -2.62
CA PRO A 904 55.17 9.92 -3.03
C PRO A 904 55.96 10.05 -4.33
N ARG A 905 57.23 9.66 -4.29
CA ARG A 905 58.09 9.63 -5.47
C ARG A 905 58.21 8.21 -5.99
N ILE A 906 57.25 7.85 -6.83
CA ILE A 906 57.21 6.57 -7.54
C ILE A 906 58.43 6.45 -8.46
N THR A 907 59.18 5.36 -8.32
CA THR A 907 60.34 4.99 -9.15
C THR A 907 60.03 3.86 -10.13
N GLY A 908 59.05 3.01 -9.82
CA GLY A 908 58.52 1.98 -10.71
C GLY A 908 57.03 1.69 -10.42
N LEU A 909 56.30 1.25 -11.43
CA LEU A 909 54.95 0.68 -11.29
C LEU A 909 55.01 -0.77 -11.78
N CYS A 910 54.46 -1.67 -10.98
CA CYS A 910 54.48 -3.11 -11.16
C CYS A 910 53.03 -3.61 -11.25
N ARG A 911 52.75 -4.58 -12.12
CA ARG A 911 51.44 -5.27 -12.16
C ARG A 911 51.26 -6.10 -10.88
N ASN A 912 50.02 -6.47 -10.55
CA ASN A 912 49.78 -7.48 -9.52
C ASN A 912 50.51 -8.78 -9.89
N GLU A 913 51.10 -9.44 -8.89
CA GLU A 913 51.73 -10.75 -9.07
C GLU A 913 50.70 -11.90 -9.17
N ASP A 914 49.52 -11.73 -8.55
CA ASP A 914 48.33 -12.60 -8.62
C ASP A 914 47.54 -12.23 -9.89
N ILE A 915 47.67 -13.05 -10.94
CA ILE A 915 47.26 -12.71 -12.31
C ILE A 915 45.85 -13.20 -12.63
N ASP A 916 45.41 -14.31 -12.02
CA ASP A 916 44.06 -14.86 -12.22
C ASP A 916 43.04 -14.52 -11.11
N GLU A 917 43.47 -13.79 -10.09
CA GLU A 917 42.68 -13.28 -8.96
C GLU A 917 42.22 -14.36 -7.95
N ASP A 918 42.82 -15.55 -7.93
CA ASP A 918 42.48 -16.63 -6.97
C ASP A 918 43.07 -16.40 -5.55
N GLY A 919 44.15 -15.63 -5.44
CA GLY A 919 44.82 -15.26 -4.19
C GLY A 919 45.80 -16.29 -3.61
N VAL A 920 46.18 -17.31 -4.39
CA VAL A 920 47.22 -18.30 -4.15
C VAL A 920 48.49 -17.87 -4.91
N LEU A 921 49.67 -18.27 -4.42
CA LEU A 921 50.92 -18.02 -5.14
C LEU A 921 51.22 -19.21 -6.05
N ASP A 922 50.90 -19.09 -7.34
CA ASP A 922 51.06 -20.22 -8.23
C ASP A 922 52.49 -20.45 -8.68
N ARG A 923 52.85 -21.74 -8.67
CA ARG A 923 54.23 -22.20 -8.79
C ARG A 923 54.46 -23.13 -9.97
N ILE A 924 53.67 -22.96 -11.04
CA ILE A 924 53.82 -23.64 -12.33
C ILE A 924 53.85 -25.18 -12.16
N GLU A 925 53.01 -25.72 -11.26
CA GLU A 925 52.94 -27.17 -10.97
C GLU A 925 51.62 -27.61 -10.27
N ASP A 926 50.54 -26.83 -10.44
CA ASP A 926 49.12 -27.10 -10.11
C ASP A 926 48.35 -26.07 -10.97
N VAL A 927 47.52 -26.49 -11.93
CA VAL A 927 47.08 -25.61 -13.06
C VAL A 927 45.56 -25.41 -13.11
N ASP A 928 44.78 -26.19 -12.36
CA ASP A 928 43.32 -26.03 -12.24
C ASP A 928 42.82 -25.92 -10.79
N GLY A 929 43.71 -25.92 -9.79
CA GLY A 929 43.45 -25.42 -8.45
C GLY A 929 42.52 -26.30 -7.60
N ASP A 930 42.34 -27.58 -7.95
CA ASP A 930 41.41 -28.48 -7.25
C ASP A 930 41.93 -28.97 -5.88
N GLY A 931 43.22 -28.76 -5.60
CA GLY A 931 43.89 -29.10 -4.34
C GLY A 931 44.38 -30.55 -4.26
N VAL A 932 44.25 -31.32 -5.34
CA VAL A 932 45.00 -32.54 -5.61
C VAL A 932 45.88 -32.30 -6.83
N GLN A 933 47.16 -32.58 -6.63
CA GLN A 933 48.19 -32.63 -7.64
C GLN A 933 47.70 -33.43 -8.91
N ASP A 934 47.87 -32.88 -10.14
CA ASP A 934 47.43 -33.31 -11.51
C ASP A 934 48.43 -34.11 -12.42
N LEU A 935 47.96 -34.88 -13.41
CA LEU A 935 48.68 -36.04 -13.99
C LEU A 935 49.89 -35.76 -14.91
N TYR A 936 50.31 -34.50 -15.15
CA TYR A 936 51.70 -34.22 -15.56
C TYR A 936 52.66 -33.93 -14.39
N ASN A 937 52.32 -34.41 -13.19
CA ASN A 937 53.28 -34.95 -12.22
C ASN A 937 52.68 -36.03 -11.27
N GLU A 938 51.35 -36.27 -11.23
CA GLU A 938 50.71 -36.43 -9.91
C GLU A 938 49.69 -37.60 -9.68
N ASP A 939 49.20 -38.33 -10.70
CA ASP A 939 48.90 -39.81 -10.59
C ASP A 939 49.83 -40.58 -11.54
N LEU A 940 51.12 -40.38 -11.35
CA LEU A 940 52.13 -40.90 -12.25
C LEU A 940 52.42 -42.40 -12.07
N ASP A 941 51.77 -43.09 -11.13
CA ASP A 941 52.14 -44.46 -10.72
C ASP A 941 51.11 -45.56 -11.03
N ASN A 942 49.86 -45.21 -11.38
CA ASN A 942 48.79 -46.18 -11.68
C ASN A 942 48.53 -47.15 -10.50
N ASP A 943 48.74 -46.70 -9.26
CA ASP A 943 48.26 -47.39 -8.05
C ASP A 943 47.08 -46.72 -7.34
N ASN A 944 46.57 -45.63 -7.95
CA ASN A 944 45.18 -45.18 -7.89
C ASN A 944 44.63 -45.04 -6.46
N ARG A 945 45.05 -43.97 -5.75
CA ARG A 945 44.45 -43.44 -4.50
C ARG A 945 45.13 -42.14 -3.99
N LEU A 946 45.28 -41.03 -4.71
CA LEU A 946 44.76 -40.57 -6.02
C LEU A 946 43.23 -40.75 -6.20
N ASP A 947 42.78 -40.71 -7.47
CA ASP A 947 41.40 -40.90 -7.95
C ASP A 947 40.39 -39.76 -7.71
N LEU A 948 39.21 -39.95 -8.32
CA LEU A 948 37.90 -39.31 -8.06
C LEU A 948 37.60 -37.96 -8.71
N VAL A 949 37.87 -37.89 -10.02
CA VAL A 949 37.00 -37.15 -10.95
C VAL A 949 36.09 -38.18 -11.65
N ASN A 950 34.77 -38.11 -11.39
CA ASN A 950 33.64 -38.79 -12.09
C ASN A 950 33.08 -40.17 -11.64
N GLU A 951 33.28 -40.70 -10.42
CA GLU A 951 32.69 -42.03 -10.06
C GLU A 951 31.93 -42.17 -8.71
N ASP A 952 32.02 -41.22 -7.77
CA ASP A 952 31.40 -41.31 -6.43
C ASP A 952 31.07 -39.88 -5.92
N LEU A 953 29.84 -39.41 -6.15
CA LEU A 953 29.50 -37.99 -6.04
C LEU A 953 29.11 -37.58 -4.60
N ASP A 954 28.86 -38.53 -3.70
CA ASP A 954 28.64 -38.28 -2.26
C ASP A 954 29.77 -38.80 -1.33
N PHE A 955 30.83 -39.37 -1.93
CA PHE A 955 32.10 -39.79 -1.31
C PHE A 955 31.97 -40.94 -0.29
N ASP A 956 31.09 -41.92 -0.58
CA ASP A 956 30.80 -43.10 0.24
C ASP A 956 31.64 -44.35 -0.14
N GLY A 957 32.18 -44.37 -1.37
CA GLY A 957 33.06 -45.41 -1.90
C GLY A 957 32.39 -46.46 -2.79
N ASN A 958 31.24 -46.16 -3.40
CA ASN A 958 30.56 -47.00 -4.41
C ASN A 958 30.08 -46.14 -5.60
N LEU A 959 29.86 -46.75 -6.77
CA LEU A 959 29.41 -46.03 -7.96
C LEU A 959 27.94 -45.56 -7.87
N ASP A 960 27.68 -44.34 -8.33
CA ASP A 960 26.35 -43.71 -8.27
C ASP A 960 25.38 -44.15 -9.39
N VAL A 961 24.09 -44.13 -9.07
CA VAL A 961 23.04 -45.02 -9.62
C VAL A 961 22.58 -44.73 -11.07
N ASN A 962 23.23 -43.82 -11.81
CA ASN A 962 22.73 -43.36 -13.11
C ASN A 962 23.38 -44.03 -14.34
N GLU A 963 24.50 -44.75 -14.17
CA GLU A 963 25.29 -45.31 -15.30
C GLU A 963 25.53 -46.84 -15.20
N ASP A 964 25.09 -47.48 -14.11
CA ASP A 964 24.91 -48.94 -13.95
C ASP A 964 23.52 -49.21 -13.33
N LEU A 965 22.49 -49.29 -14.17
CA LEU A 965 21.09 -49.30 -13.71
C LEU A 965 20.67 -50.67 -13.14
N ASP A 966 21.44 -51.74 -13.40
CA ASP A 966 21.17 -53.10 -12.91
C ASP A 966 22.13 -53.60 -11.80
N ASN A 967 23.17 -52.80 -11.48
CA ASN A 967 24.15 -52.94 -10.39
C ASN A 967 25.02 -54.20 -10.50
N ASP A 968 25.47 -54.57 -11.71
CA ASP A 968 26.37 -55.69 -11.95
C ASP A 968 27.87 -55.32 -12.08
N GLY A 969 28.17 -54.02 -12.16
CA GLY A 969 29.52 -53.45 -12.18
C GLY A 969 30.11 -53.29 -13.59
N ASN A 970 29.27 -53.13 -14.62
CA ASN A 970 29.65 -52.79 -15.99
C ASN A 970 28.64 -51.77 -16.55
N LEU A 971 29.01 -51.03 -17.61
CA LEU A 971 28.11 -50.10 -18.29
C LEU A 971 26.94 -50.85 -18.98
N ASP A 972 25.76 -50.23 -18.98
CA ASP A 972 24.57 -50.76 -19.63
C ASP A 972 24.69 -50.78 -21.17
N VAL A 973 24.07 -51.78 -21.81
CA VAL A 973 24.16 -52.08 -23.27
C VAL A 973 23.63 -51.00 -24.23
N ASN A 974 23.25 -49.83 -23.71
CA ASN A 974 22.78 -48.69 -24.49
C ASN A 974 23.92 -47.67 -24.75
N GLU A 975 24.95 -47.68 -23.89
CA GLU A 975 26.08 -46.76 -23.89
C GLU A 975 27.42 -47.42 -24.28
N ASP A 976 27.51 -48.75 -24.34
CA ASP A 976 28.60 -49.53 -24.99
C ASP A 976 27.94 -50.49 -26.00
N ILE A 977 27.76 -50.02 -27.25
CA ILE A 977 26.94 -50.70 -28.27
C ILE A 977 27.74 -51.79 -28.99
N ASP A 978 29.06 -51.62 -29.13
CA ASP A 978 29.94 -52.61 -29.76
C ASP A 978 30.55 -53.63 -28.78
N GLY A 979 30.54 -53.32 -27.48
CA GLY A 979 30.86 -54.22 -26.36
C GLY A 979 32.36 -54.33 -26.05
N ASP A 980 33.14 -53.28 -26.27
CA ASP A 980 34.59 -53.25 -26.01
C ASP A 980 34.99 -52.79 -24.59
N GLY A 981 34.03 -52.26 -23.82
CA GLY A 981 34.22 -51.77 -22.45
C GLY A 981 34.49 -50.27 -22.37
N ARG A 982 33.96 -49.47 -23.30
CA ARG A 982 34.09 -48.01 -23.38
C ARG A 982 32.76 -47.37 -23.78
N LEU A 983 32.59 -46.09 -23.44
CA LEU A 983 31.38 -45.34 -23.74
C LEU A 983 31.36 -44.85 -25.20
N ASP A 984 30.32 -45.21 -25.96
CA ASP A 984 30.11 -44.86 -27.36
C ASP A 984 29.49 -43.47 -27.52
N VAL A 985 30.33 -42.47 -27.83
CA VAL A 985 29.86 -41.13 -28.25
C VAL A 985 29.37 -41.18 -29.70
N PHE A 986 28.07 -41.43 -29.87
CA PHE A 986 27.36 -41.70 -31.13
C PHE A 986 27.88 -40.96 -32.38
N TYR A 987 28.31 -41.72 -33.41
CA TYR A 987 27.66 -41.82 -34.73
C TYR A 987 28.45 -42.72 -35.70
N GLU A 988 28.10 -44.01 -35.84
CA GLU A 988 28.47 -44.80 -37.02
C GLU A 988 27.37 -44.75 -38.09
N TYR A 989 27.72 -44.21 -39.26
CA TYR A 989 26.82 -43.91 -40.36
C TYR A 989 26.42 -45.17 -41.15
N VAL A 990 25.18 -45.66 -40.99
CA VAL A 990 24.62 -46.72 -41.84
C VAL A 990 23.74 -46.11 -42.95
N ALA A 991 24.33 -45.98 -44.14
CA ALA A 991 23.69 -45.35 -45.28
C ALA A 991 22.44 -46.11 -45.82
N GLY A 992 21.35 -45.37 -46.00
CA GLY A 992 20.34 -45.67 -47.04
C GLY A 992 19.05 -46.37 -46.62
N ALA A 993 18.18 -45.68 -45.86
CA ALA A 993 16.73 -45.90 -45.89
C ALA A 993 15.95 -44.70 -45.33
N CYS A 994 15.17 -44.00 -46.18
CA CYS A 994 14.15 -43.05 -45.73
C CYS A 994 12.83 -43.82 -45.48
N ASP A 995 12.21 -43.70 -44.29
CA ASP A 995 10.87 -44.23 -44.03
C ASP A 995 9.81 -43.14 -44.26
N ILE A 996 8.69 -43.51 -44.86
CA ILE A 996 7.64 -42.65 -45.40
C ILE A 996 6.48 -42.43 -44.42
N ASN A 997 6.73 -42.62 -43.12
CA ASN A 997 5.73 -42.55 -42.05
C ASN A 997 6.13 -41.60 -40.91
N ASP A 998 7.17 -40.78 -41.10
CA ASP A 998 7.48 -39.65 -40.22
C ASP A 998 6.49 -38.50 -40.47
N PRO A 999 5.73 -38.03 -39.47
CA PRO A 999 4.83 -36.89 -39.60
C PRO A 999 5.54 -35.51 -39.67
N ASN A 1000 6.83 -35.45 -39.30
CA ASN A 1000 7.62 -34.21 -39.17
C ASN A 1000 8.65 -34.08 -40.31
N ASN A 1001 8.22 -34.41 -41.53
CA ASN A 1001 9.09 -34.64 -42.70
C ASN A 1001 9.98 -33.44 -43.10
N VAL A 1002 11.30 -33.67 -43.00
CA VAL A 1002 12.36 -33.36 -43.99
C VAL A 1002 12.18 -32.05 -44.77
N ASP A 1003 12.65 -30.97 -44.15
CA ASP A 1003 12.71 -29.57 -44.62
C ASP A 1003 11.46 -28.98 -45.30
N LEU A 1004 10.88 -28.00 -44.62
CA LEU A 1004 10.05 -26.94 -45.21
C LEU A 1004 10.57 -25.59 -44.70
N ASN A 1005 11.88 -25.47 -44.88
CA ASN A 1005 12.91 -24.53 -44.49
C ASN A 1005 12.69 -23.42 -43.46
N ASN A 1006 13.78 -23.18 -42.73
CA ASN A 1006 14.25 -21.82 -42.51
C ASN A 1006 15.75 -21.74 -42.11
N ASP A 1007 16.72 -22.51 -42.66
CA ASP A 1007 16.83 -23.18 -43.97
C ASP A 1007 18.19 -23.94 -43.98
N GLY A 1008 18.23 -25.27 -44.13
CA GLY A 1008 19.44 -26.10 -43.96
C GLY A 1008 20.40 -26.22 -45.18
N ASN A 1009 19.94 -26.47 -46.41
CA ASN A 1009 18.59 -26.81 -46.80
C ASN A 1009 18.51 -27.85 -47.92
N LEU A 1010 17.40 -28.60 -48.00
CA LEU A 1010 16.57 -28.64 -49.22
C LEU A 1010 15.18 -29.18 -48.92
N ASP A 1011 14.17 -28.46 -49.39
CA ASP A 1011 12.77 -28.71 -49.08
C ASP A 1011 12.13 -29.88 -49.83
N VAL A 1012 10.97 -30.32 -49.34
CA VAL A 1012 10.01 -31.19 -50.06
C VAL A 1012 9.56 -30.61 -51.43
N GLY A 1013 9.88 -29.35 -51.72
CA GLY A 1013 9.69 -28.68 -53.00
C GLY A 1013 10.86 -28.83 -54.00
N GLU A 1014 12.07 -29.13 -53.52
CA GLU A 1014 13.33 -28.53 -54.01
C GLU A 1014 14.41 -29.57 -54.39
N ASP A 1015 14.58 -30.66 -53.62
CA ASP A 1015 15.11 -31.94 -54.15
C ASP A 1015 13.96 -32.94 -54.29
N ARG A 1016 13.33 -32.92 -55.45
CA ARG A 1016 12.16 -33.77 -55.73
C ARG A 1016 12.48 -35.24 -55.93
N ASN A 1017 13.76 -35.63 -55.89
CA ASN A 1017 14.21 -36.99 -56.22
C ASN A 1017 15.09 -37.64 -55.13
N CYS A 1018 15.42 -36.90 -54.07
CA CYS A 1018 16.17 -37.32 -52.89
C CYS A 1018 17.56 -37.87 -53.25
N ASN A 1019 18.29 -37.13 -54.09
CA ASN A 1019 19.68 -37.41 -54.46
C ASN A 1019 20.71 -36.45 -53.83
N GLY A 1020 20.26 -35.42 -53.10
CA GLY A 1020 21.10 -34.42 -52.44
C GLY A 1020 21.67 -33.36 -53.38
N VAL A 1021 20.94 -32.99 -54.45
CA VAL A 1021 21.36 -31.95 -55.41
C VAL A 1021 20.13 -31.14 -55.86
N LEU A 1022 20.26 -29.80 -55.87
CA LEU A 1022 19.27 -28.85 -56.38
C LEU A 1022 18.77 -29.21 -57.80
N ASP A 1023 17.45 -29.17 -58.02
CA ASP A 1023 16.85 -29.35 -59.35
C ASP A 1023 17.06 -28.07 -60.22
N PRO A 1024 17.43 -28.16 -61.52
CA PRO A 1024 17.83 -26.97 -62.30
C PRO A 1024 16.69 -25.98 -62.56
N GLY A 1025 16.79 -24.77 -61.99
CA GLY A 1025 15.82 -23.69 -62.20
C GLY A 1025 16.09 -22.40 -61.42
N GLU A 1026 16.61 -22.50 -60.19
CA GLU A 1026 16.78 -21.36 -59.28
C GLU A 1026 18.26 -21.03 -58.92
N ASP A 1027 19.19 -21.99 -58.98
CA ASP A 1027 20.65 -21.74 -59.05
C ASP A 1027 21.05 -21.67 -60.55
N VAL A 1028 21.49 -20.50 -61.02
CA VAL A 1028 21.48 -20.16 -62.46
C VAL A 1028 22.85 -20.33 -63.13
N ASP A 1029 23.95 -20.03 -62.45
CA ASP A 1029 25.30 -20.29 -62.95
C ASP A 1029 25.95 -21.56 -62.36
N GLY A 1030 25.35 -22.14 -61.33
CA GLY A 1030 25.64 -23.50 -60.86
C GLY A 1030 26.82 -23.57 -59.89
N ASP A 1031 27.08 -22.49 -59.16
CA ASP A 1031 28.10 -22.46 -58.10
C ASP A 1031 27.58 -22.94 -56.73
N GLY A 1032 26.25 -22.93 -56.55
CA GLY A 1032 25.54 -23.40 -55.36
C GLY A 1032 24.88 -22.31 -54.50
N VAL A 1033 24.79 -21.05 -54.97
CA VAL A 1033 24.16 -19.94 -54.23
C VAL A 1033 22.95 -19.34 -54.98
N LEU A 1034 22.06 -18.67 -54.25
CA LEU A 1034 20.88 -17.97 -54.74
C LEU A 1034 21.01 -16.49 -54.36
N ASP A 1035 21.54 -15.66 -55.26
CA ASP A 1035 21.99 -14.31 -54.91
C ASP A 1035 20.86 -13.32 -54.64
N LEU A 1036 20.93 -12.68 -53.47
CA LEU A 1036 20.00 -11.62 -53.04
C LEU A 1036 20.71 -10.41 -52.40
N THR A 1037 22.05 -10.44 -52.34
CA THR A 1037 22.90 -9.42 -51.70
C THR A 1037 23.69 -8.56 -52.67
N GLU A 1038 23.75 -8.94 -53.95
CA GLU A 1038 24.40 -8.16 -55.02
C GLU A 1038 23.45 -7.18 -55.72
N ASP A 1039 22.18 -7.12 -55.29
CA ASP A 1039 21.09 -6.37 -55.91
C ASP A 1039 20.19 -5.78 -54.81
N LEU A 1040 20.51 -4.58 -54.32
CA LEU A 1040 19.89 -4.02 -53.12
C LEU A 1040 18.52 -3.37 -53.39
N ASP A 1041 18.12 -3.17 -54.65
CA ASP A 1041 16.79 -2.68 -55.04
C ASP A 1041 15.88 -3.71 -55.74
N GLY A 1042 16.44 -4.87 -56.10
CA GLY A 1042 15.72 -6.07 -56.55
C GLY A 1042 15.48 -6.12 -58.07
N ASP A 1043 16.37 -5.52 -58.88
CA ASP A 1043 16.26 -5.44 -60.35
C ASP A 1043 17.21 -6.36 -61.14
N GLY A 1044 18.25 -6.88 -60.49
CA GLY A 1044 19.13 -7.95 -60.97
C GLY A 1044 20.52 -7.54 -61.49
N ASP A 1045 20.96 -6.30 -61.29
CA ASP A 1045 22.30 -5.80 -61.61
C ASP A 1045 23.00 -5.16 -60.36
N LEU A 1046 24.34 -5.15 -60.32
CA LEU A 1046 25.14 -4.58 -59.20
C LEU A 1046 24.95 -3.06 -59.04
N ASP A 1047 24.80 -2.62 -57.78
CA ASP A 1047 24.44 -1.24 -57.44
C ASP A 1047 25.59 -0.22 -57.58
N VAL A 1048 25.27 0.99 -58.05
CA VAL A 1048 26.16 1.95 -58.75
C VAL A 1048 27.34 2.58 -57.98
N ASN A 1049 27.70 2.10 -56.78
CA ASN A 1049 28.83 2.62 -56.01
C ASN A 1049 30.11 1.75 -56.09
N GLU A 1050 30.00 0.51 -56.60
CA GLU A 1050 31.11 -0.47 -56.61
C GLU A 1050 31.57 -0.88 -58.03
N ASP A 1051 30.75 -0.64 -59.06
CA ASP A 1051 31.13 -0.60 -60.49
C ASP A 1051 30.79 0.78 -61.08
N VAL A 1052 31.80 1.67 -61.19
CA VAL A 1052 31.58 3.09 -61.55
C VAL A 1052 31.56 3.31 -63.07
N ASP A 1053 32.08 2.36 -63.88
CA ASP A 1053 32.09 2.45 -65.34
C ASP A 1053 31.15 1.45 -66.08
N GLN A 1054 30.48 0.58 -65.33
CA GLN A 1054 29.38 -0.33 -65.71
C GLN A 1054 29.81 -1.39 -66.72
N ASP A 1055 30.96 -2.03 -66.46
CA ASP A 1055 31.52 -3.10 -67.30
C ASP A 1055 31.30 -4.53 -66.73
N GLY A 1056 30.77 -4.63 -65.51
CA GLY A 1056 30.46 -5.89 -64.82
C GLY A 1056 31.64 -6.44 -64.02
N ARG A 1057 32.47 -5.56 -63.46
CA ARG A 1057 33.60 -5.87 -62.57
C ARG A 1057 33.82 -4.74 -61.55
N LEU A 1058 34.46 -5.08 -60.44
CA LEU A 1058 34.89 -4.11 -59.42
C LEU A 1058 36.01 -3.20 -59.94
N ASP A 1059 35.93 -1.90 -59.60
CA ASP A 1059 36.83 -0.87 -60.09
C ASP A 1059 38.18 -0.84 -59.33
N THR A 1060 39.29 -0.92 -60.07
CA THR A 1060 40.70 -1.16 -59.59
C THR A 1060 41.36 -0.12 -58.64
N ILE A 1061 40.61 0.65 -57.85
CA ILE A 1061 41.15 1.56 -56.83
C ILE A 1061 40.89 1.02 -55.42
N ASN A 1062 41.57 -0.09 -55.11
CA ASN A 1062 42.03 -0.61 -53.80
C ASN A 1062 41.68 -2.08 -53.49
N GLU A 1063 40.77 -2.75 -54.22
CA GLU A 1063 40.34 -4.13 -53.88
C GLU A 1063 40.75 -5.28 -54.87
N ASP A 1064 41.18 -4.99 -56.11
CA ASP A 1064 41.86 -5.94 -57.02
C ASP A 1064 43.10 -5.23 -57.59
N LEU A 1065 44.29 -5.56 -57.04
CA LEU A 1065 45.53 -4.84 -57.30
C LEU A 1065 46.38 -5.44 -58.41
N ASP A 1066 46.16 -6.72 -58.76
CA ASP A 1066 46.89 -7.41 -59.84
C ASP A 1066 46.06 -7.66 -61.12
N ALA A 1067 44.75 -7.39 -61.05
CA ALA A 1067 43.76 -7.38 -62.14
C ALA A 1067 43.50 -8.77 -62.75
N ASP A 1068 43.50 -9.82 -61.92
CA ASP A 1068 43.07 -11.17 -62.32
C ASP A 1068 41.54 -11.36 -62.31
N GLY A 1069 40.82 -10.47 -61.62
CA GLY A 1069 39.36 -10.42 -61.58
C GLY A 1069 38.70 -11.13 -60.39
N ASN A 1070 39.46 -11.46 -59.34
CA ASN A 1070 38.96 -11.81 -58.01
C ASN A 1070 39.30 -10.70 -57.01
N LEU A 1071 38.63 -10.68 -55.85
CA LEU A 1071 38.99 -9.77 -54.76
C LEU A 1071 40.27 -10.26 -54.05
N ASP A 1072 41.24 -9.37 -53.84
CA ASP A 1072 42.52 -9.67 -53.17
C ASP A 1072 42.31 -9.97 -51.67
N THR A 1073 41.92 -11.21 -51.35
CA THR A 1073 41.59 -11.64 -49.98
C THR A 1073 42.84 -11.99 -49.16
N PHE A 1074 43.06 -11.26 -48.06
CA PHE A 1074 44.08 -11.57 -47.05
C PHE A 1074 43.59 -12.66 -46.06
N ALA A 1075 43.88 -13.95 -46.32
CA ALA A 1075 44.12 -14.97 -45.27
C ALA A 1075 44.52 -16.33 -45.88
N PHE A 1076 45.24 -17.16 -45.11
CA PHE A 1076 45.74 -18.48 -45.51
C PHE A 1076 45.03 -19.59 -44.72
N TYR A 1077 44.79 -20.74 -45.36
CA TYR A 1077 44.63 -22.06 -44.73
C TYR A 1077 44.94 -23.14 -45.78
N ASP A 1078 45.84 -24.09 -45.47
CA ASP A 1078 45.87 -25.42 -46.10
C ASP A 1078 46.00 -26.46 -44.97
N VAL A 1079 45.44 -27.65 -45.20
CA VAL A 1079 45.18 -28.66 -44.18
C VAL A 1079 46.18 -29.80 -44.27
N ASP A 1080 47.12 -29.89 -43.31
CA ASP A 1080 47.62 -31.16 -42.73
C ASP A 1080 48.85 -31.01 -41.78
N ASP A 1081 49.52 -29.84 -41.66
CA ASP A 1081 50.70 -29.70 -40.76
C ASP A 1081 50.81 -28.46 -39.85
N GLY A 1082 49.91 -27.47 -39.94
CA GLY A 1082 49.79 -26.41 -38.94
C GLY A 1082 50.83 -25.28 -39.00
N THR A 1083 51.61 -25.14 -40.08
CA THR A 1083 52.52 -23.99 -40.24
C THR A 1083 51.86 -22.76 -40.87
N TYR A 1084 52.08 -21.57 -40.29
CA TYR A 1084 51.58 -20.29 -40.78
C TYR A 1084 52.69 -19.39 -41.36
N GLY A 1085 52.44 -18.87 -42.57
CA GLY A 1085 53.35 -17.97 -43.26
C GLY A 1085 52.74 -17.49 -44.59
N ARG A 1086 53.34 -16.46 -45.17
CA ARG A 1086 52.85 -15.90 -46.45
C ARG A 1086 53.75 -16.39 -47.57
N ASP A 1087 53.30 -17.32 -48.41
CA ASP A 1087 54.06 -17.76 -49.60
C ASP A 1087 54.07 -16.62 -50.64
N LEU A 1088 55.04 -15.71 -50.50
CA LEU A 1088 55.22 -14.53 -51.34
C LEU A 1088 55.67 -14.86 -52.78
N ASN A 1089 55.95 -16.13 -53.08
CA ASN A 1089 56.38 -16.57 -54.40
C ASN A 1089 55.50 -17.67 -55.02
N ASN A 1090 54.49 -18.15 -54.26
CA ASN A 1090 53.41 -19.07 -54.62
C ASN A 1090 53.92 -20.39 -55.24
N ASN A 1091 54.89 -21.02 -54.58
CA ASN A 1091 55.49 -22.29 -54.98
C ASN A 1091 54.93 -23.52 -54.22
N GLY A 1092 54.22 -23.30 -53.11
CA GLY A 1092 53.56 -24.34 -52.31
C GLY A 1092 54.37 -24.85 -51.11
N ASN A 1093 55.50 -24.21 -50.77
CA ASN A 1093 56.33 -24.53 -49.61
C ASN A 1093 56.88 -23.24 -48.98
N LEU A 1094 56.65 -23.03 -47.69
CA LEU A 1094 57.18 -21.88 -46.95
C LEU A 1094 58.71 -22.00 -46.75
N GLU A 1095 59.47 -20.98 -47.17
CA GLU A 1095 60.90 -20.88 -46.89
C GLU A 1095 61.15 -20.14 -45.55
N ALA A 1096 62.30 -20.36 -44.89
CA ALA A 1096 62.60 -19.81 -43.57
C ALA A 1096 62.72 -18.25 -43.50
N ASN A 1097 62.50 -17.55 -44.61
CA ASN A 1097 62.40 -16.10 -44.71
C ASN A 1097 60.98 -15.62 -45.12
N GLU A 1098 60.02 -16.55 -45.15
CA GLU A 1098 58.59 -16.37 -45.45
C GLU A 1098 57.70 -16.84 -44.27
N ILE A 1099 58.32 -17.47 -43.26
CA ILE A 1099 57.81 -17.75 -41.91
C ILE A 1099 57.98 -16.51 -41.01
N ASN A 1100 57.03 -16.27 -40.10
CA ASN A 1100 57.05 -15.12 -39.21
C ASN A 1100 58.09 -15.28 -38.07
N ILE A 1101 59.30 -14.74 -38.30
CA ILE A 1101 60.46 -14.76 -37.38
C ILE A 1101 60.27 -14.04 -36.01
N LEU A 1102 59.03 -13.81 -35.59
CA LEU A 1102 58.64 -13.27 -34.28
C LEU A 1102 57.88 -14.29 -33.43
N GLU A 1103 57.38 -15.39 -34.02
CA GLU A 1103 56.56 -16.44 -33.37
C GLU A 1103 57.30 -17.82 -33.29
N ASP A 1104 58.57 -17.85 -33.68
CA ASP A 1104 59.53 -18.95 -33.46
C ASP A 1104 60.73 -18.33 -32.73
N ILE A 1105 60.63 -18.26 -31.40
CA ILE A 1105 61.54 -17.45 -30.56
C ILE A 1105 62.88 -18.16 -30.34
N ASP A 1106 62.89 -19.49 -30.30
CA ASP A 1106 64.10 -20.30 -30.13
C ASP A 1106 64.77 -20.73 -31.47
N ASN A 1107 64.07 -20.54 -32.59
CA ASN A 1107 64.54 -20.72 -33.97
C ASN A 1107 64.75 -22.19 -34.36
N ASP A 1108 63.96 -23.12 -33.80
CA ASP A 1108 64.01 -24.56 -34.13
C ASP A 1108 63.17 -24.95 -35.35
N GLY A 1109 62.25 -24.09 -35.79
CA GLY A 1109 61.42 -24.25 -36.97
C GLY A 1109 60.00 -24.76 -36.72
N ASN A 1110 59.55 -24.83 -35.46
CA ASN A 1110 58.15 -24.97 -35.08
C ASN A 1110 57.62 -23.63 -34.53
N LEU A 1111 56.30 -23.45 -34.51
CA LEU A 1111 55.68 -22.32 -33.80
C LEU A 1111 55.42 -22.74 -32.35
N ASP A 1112 55.78 -21.89 -31.39
CA ASP A 1112 55.44 -22.09 -29.98
C ASP A 1112 53.91 -21.93 -29.78
N VAL A 1113 53.30 -22.74 -28.91
CA VAL A 1113 51.85 -23.00 -28.92
C VAL A 1113 51.04 -21.99 -28.11
N ILE A 1114 50.09 -21.33 -28.79
CA ILE A 1114 48.88 -20.63 -28.31
C ILE A 1114 49.08 -19.66 -27.14
N GLU A 1115 49.11 -18.38 -27.48
CA GLU A 1115 49.17 -17.26 -26.54
C GLU A 1115 47.77 -16.70 -26.26
N TYR A 1116 47.41 -16.49 -24.98
CA TYR A 1116 46.15 -15.88 -24.55
C TYR A 1116 46.41 -14.49 -23.96
N ASP A 1117 45.67 -13.48 -24.43
CA ASP A 1117 45.58 -12.15 -23.82
C ASP A 1117 44.68 -12.23 -22.57
N TYR A 1118 45.28 -12.60 -21.44
CA TYR A 1118 44.57 -12.74 -20.16
C TYR A 1118 44.09 -11.42 -19.58
N ASN A 1119 44.76 -10.29 -19.90
CA ASN A 1119 44.43 -8.98 -19.34
C ASN A 1119 43.42 -8.18 -20.20
N GLY A 1120 43.25 -8.56 -21.47
CA GLY A 1120 42.25 -8.02 -22.40
C GLY A 1120 42.58 -6.64 -22.99
N ASP A 1121 43.84 -6.19 -22.95
CA ASP A 1121 44.26 -4.90 -23.51
C ASP A 1121 44.52 -4.93 -25.03
N GLY A 1122 44.46 -6.11 -25.66
CA GLY A 1122 44.67 -6.31 -27.09
C GLY A 1122 46.15 -6.38 -27.50
N ILE A 1123 47.06 -6.54 -26.53
CA ILE A 1123 48.48 -6.81 -26.73
C ILE A 1123 48.81 -8.14 -26.03
N VAL A 1124 49.44 -9.06 -26.75
CA VAL A 1124 49.81 -10.38 -26.22
C VAL A 1124 50.88 -10.23 -25.12
N ASP A 1125 50.63 -10.82 -23.95
CA ASP A 1125 51.58 -10.89 -22.84
C ASP A 1125 52.67 -11.95 -23.12
N GLN A 1126 53.94 -11.56 -23.05
CA GLN A 1126 55.06 -12.30 -23.67
C GLN A 1126 55.73 -13.38 -22.77
N GLU A 1127 55.26 -13.59 -21.54
CA GLU A 1127 55.80 -14.64 -20.64
C GLU A 1127 54.64 -15.35 -19.93
N GLY A 1128 54.60 -16.69 -20.02
CA GLY A 1128 53.63 -17.51 -19.29
C GLY A 1128 53.76 -17.33 -17.78
N ILE A 1129 52.62 -17.29 -17.10
CA ILE A 1129 52.45 -16.90 -15.69
C ILE A 1129 53.58 -17.39 -14.76
N ASN A 1130 54.40 -16.44 -14.29
CA ASN A 1130 55.28 -16.59 -13.14
C ASN A 1130 54.90 -15.51 -12.14
N GLU A 1131 54.01 -15.87 -11.23
CA GLU A 1131 53.44 -14.97 -10.21
C GLU A 1131 54.46 -14.58 -9.14
N ASP A 1132 55.53 -15.35 -8.93
CA ASP A 1132 56.64 -15.00 -8.04
C ASP A 1132 57.74 -14.26 -8.85
N TYR A 1133 57.47 -13.04 -9.33
CA TYR A 1133 58.35 -12.30 -10.25
C TYR A 1133 59.67 -11.87 -9.56
N ASN A 1134 59.60 -11.50 -8.28
CA ASN A 1134 60.76 -11.19 -7.45
C ASN A 1134 61.45 -12.44 -6.83
N ARG A 1135 60.75 -13.59 -6.73
CA ARG A 1135 61.21 -14.86 -6.12
C ARG A 1135 61.36 -14.82 -4.59
N ASN A 1136 60.57 -14.00 -3.91
CA ASN A 1136 60.52 -13.91 -2.44
C ASN A 1136 59.56 -14.95 -1.83
N GLY A 1137 58.66 -15.54 -2.64
CA GLY A 1137 57.72 -16.58 -2.21
C GLY A 1137 56.44 -16.05 -1.55
N SER A 1138 55.99 -14.86 -1.95
CA SER A 1138 54.72 -14.23 -1.58
C SER A 1138 54.21 -13.38 -2.74
N LEU A 1139 52.89 -13.35 -2.96
CA LEU A 1139 52.28 -12.41 -3.91
C LEU A 1139 52.50 -10.94 -3.49
N GLU A 1140 52.96 -10.11 -4.42
CA GLU A 1140 53.05 -8.65 -4.26
C GLU A 1140 52.18 -7.87 -5.27
N PRO A 1141 51.23 -7.05 -4.79
CA PRO A 1141 50.66 -7.01 -3.46
C PRO A 1141 49.59 -8.11 -3.30
N GLY A 1142 49.72 -8.97 -2.28
CA GLY A 1142 48.57 -9.76 -1.83
C GLY A 1142 47.38 -8.85 -1.45
N ASN A 1143 46.20 -9.44 -1.23
CA ASN A 1143 44.99 -8.64 -0.96
C ASN A 1143 45.07 -7.86 0.38
N VAL A 1144 45.44 -6.58 0.28
CA VAL A 1144 45.69 -5.64 1.40
C VAL A 1144 44.51 -4.73 1.74
N VAL A 1145 43.33 -4.94 1.13
CA VAL A 1145 42.15 -4.09 1.31
C VAL A 1145 40.94 -4.88 1.80
N SER A 1146 40.30 -4.38 2.85
CA SER A 1146 39.02 -4.90 3.33
C SER A 1146 37.86 -4.01 2.88
N VAL A 1147 36.87 -4.61 2.22
CA VAL A 1147 35.58 -3.98 1.93
C VAL A 1147 34.68 -4.10 3.16
N ILE A 1148 34.16 -2.98 3.65
CA ILE A 1148 33.27 -2.91 4.82
C ILE A 1148 32.04 -2.04 4.52
N GLY A 1149 30.89 -2.34 5.11
CA GLY A 1149 29.67 -1.52 4.93
C GLY A 1149 28.42 -2.36 4.71
N SER A 1150 27.35 -1.70 4.27
CA SER A 1150 26.16 -2.41 3.78
C SER A 1150 26.38 -2.82 2.33
N LEU A 1151 25.96 -4.03 1.98
CA LEU A 1151 25.90 -4.51 0.60
C LEU A 1151 24.45 -4.60 0.08
N LEU A 1152 23.50 -4.02 0.81
CA LEU A 1152 22.10 -3.90 0.39
C LEU A 1152 21.80 -2.43 0.08
N THR A 1153 21.11 -2.16 -1.03
CA THR A 1153 20.62 -0.80 -1.33
C THR A 1153 19.42 -0.43 -0.45
N ASP A 1154 19.38 0.83 -0.02
CA ASP A 1154 18.26 1.44 0.70
C ASP A 1154 17.12 1.86 -0.26
N GLU A 1155 16.06 2.47 0.29
CA GLU A 1155 14.94 3.07 -0.44
C GLU A 1155 15.34 4.07 -1.55
N ASN A 1156 16.56 4.61 -1.50
CA ASN A 1156 17.13 5.49 -2.51
C ASN A 1156 17.91 4.74 -3.61
N GLY A 1157 17.89 3.42 -3.59
CA GLY A 1157 18.75 2.58 -4.42
C GLY A 1157 20.23 2.77 -4.09
N THR A 1158 20.57 3.33 -2.94
CA THR A 1158 21.95 3.68 -2.58
C THR A 1158 22.51 2.77 -1.50
N THR A 1159 23.83 2.61 -1.49
CA THR A 1159 24.52 2.04 -0.34
C THR A 1159 25.93 2.62 -0.20
N SER A 1160 26.56 2.40 0.95
CA SER A 1160 27.88 2.95 1.27
C SER A 1160 28.83 1.84 1.69
N VAL A 1161 29.94 1.74 0.96
CA VAL A 1161 31.04 0.80 1.24
C VAL A 1161 32.32 1.59 1.52
N GLY A 1162 33.07 1.17 2.53
CA GLY A 1162 34.41 1.66 2.85
C GLY A 1162 35.46 0.66 2.39
N LEU A 1163 36.54 1.16 1.81
CA LEU A 1163 37.79 0.42 1.65
C LEU A 1163 38.70 0.76 2.82
N ARG A 1164 39.04 -0.24 3.63
CA ARG A 1164 39.96 -0.11 4.77
C ARG A 1164 41.27 -0.82 4.50
N TYR A 1165 42.38 -0.15 4.76
CA TYR A 1165 43.74 -0.63 4.50
C TYR A 1165 44.74 0.06 5.43
N ALA A 1166 45.89 -0.58 5.67
CA ALA A 1166 46.95 0.02 6.48
C ALA A 1166 47.60 1.23 5.77
N GLU A 1167 48.03 2.23 6.53
CA GLU A 1167 48.60 3.47 5.99
C GLU A 1167 49.79 3.24 5.05
N SER A 1168 50.56 2.18 5.28
CA SER A 1168 51.73 1.79 4.48
C SER A 1168 51.42 1.39 3.03
N PHE A 1169 50.15 1.14 2.70
CA PHE A 1169 49.70 0.88 1.33
C PHE A 1169 49.11 2.13 0.64
N GLY A 1170 48.83 3.19 1.39
CA GLY A 1170 48.39 4.48 0.85
C GLY A 1170 49.49 5.09 -0.02
N ALA A 1171 49.12 5.62 -1.19
CA ALA A 1171 49.98 5.99 -2.32
C ALA A 1171 50.63 4.84 -3.11
N TRP A 1172 50.74 3.63 -2.55
CA TRP A 1172 51.63 2.59 -3.08
C TRP A 1172 50.93 1.39 -3.72
N VAL A 1173 49.65 1.12 -3.41
CA VAL A 1173 48.87 0.05 -4.06
C VAL A 1173 47.73 0.63 -4.90
N GLY A 1174 47.49 0.06 -6.07
CA GLY A 1174 46.31 0.31 -6.91
C GLY A 1174 45.35 -0.86 -6.87
N VAL A 1175 44.06 -0.57 -6.78
CA VAL A 1175 42.98 -1.56 -6.71
C VAL A 1175 41.88 -1.28 -7.73
N ASN A 1176 41.28 -2.36 -8.24
CA ASN A 1176 40.03 -2.34 -8.98
C ASN A 1176 38.89 -2.56 -8.00
N LEU A 1177 38.09 -1.53 -7.75
CA LEU A 1177 36.83 -1.66 -7.00
C LEU A 1177 35.75 -2.16 -7.95
N VAL A 1178 35.40 -3.44 -7.84
CA VAL A 1178 34.38 -4.10 -8.66
C VAL A 1178 33.09 -4.24 -7.86
N VAL A 1179 32.02 -3.64 -8.38
CA VAL A 1179 30.66 -3.72 -7.82
C VAL A 1179 29.79 -4.51 -8.78
N LYS A 1180 29.22 -5.61 -8.31
CA LYS A 1180 28.31 -6.50 -9.06
C LYS A 1180 26.92 -6.49 -8.42
N ALA A 1181 25.88 -6.49 -9.25
CA ALA A 1181 24.49 -6.67 -8.86
C ALA A 1181 23.83 -7.71 -9.77
N LYS A 1182 23.03 -8.62 -9.20
CA LYS A 1182 22.32 -9.66 -9.97
C LYS A 1182 20.81 -9.45 -9.90
N VAL A 1183 20.18 -9.31 -11.06
CA VAL A 1183 18.72 -9.15 -11.21
C VAL A 1183 18.23 -10.00 -12.38
N ALA A 1184 17.12 -10.73 -12.16
CA ALA A 1184 16.50 -11.62 -13.15
C ALA A 1184 17.46 -12.58 -13.90
N GLY A 1185 18.57 -12.99 -13.26
CA GLY A 1185 19.58 -13.87 -13.84
C GLY A 1185 20.77 -13.15 -14.51
N THR A 1186 20.60 -11.89 -14.91
CA THR A 1186 21.67 -11.05 -15.50
C THR A 1186 22.52 -10.42 -14.39
N GLU A 1187 23.84 -10.49 -14.53
CA GLU A 1187 24.79 -9.78 -13.67
C GLU A 1187 25.22 -8.47 -14.33
N TYR A 1188 25.02 -7.36 -13.61
CA TYR A 1188 25.52 -6.04 -13.97
C TYR A 1188 26.76 -5.74 -13.15
N GLN A 1189 27.84 -5.27 -13.78
CA GLN A 1189 29.08 -4.95 -13.10
C GLN A 1189 29.60 -3.54 -13.41
N ARG A 1190 30.23 -2.92 -12.41
CA ARG A 1190 30.95 -1.65 -12.53
C ARG A 1190 32.31 -1.78 -11.87
N SER A 1191 33.39 -1.63 -12.66
CA SER A 1191 34.75 -1.50 -12.14
C SER A 1191 35.16 -0.02 -12.04
N VAL A 1192 35.89 0.32 -10.98
CA VAL A 1192 36.53 1.63 -10.76
C VAL A 1192 37.98 1.40 -10.32
N PRO A 1193 38.98 1.66 -11.19
CA PRO A 1193 40.38 1.62 -10.81
C PRO A 1193 40.76 2.84 -9.97
N LEU A 1194 41.52 2.65 -8.88
CA LEU A 1194 42.10 3.73 -8.09
C LEU A 1194 43.46 3.34 -7.48
N MET A 1195 44.36 4.32 -7.33
CA MET A 1195 45.44 4.21 -6.34
C MET A 1195 44.85 4.49 -4.95
N LEU A 1196 45.22 3.69 -3.95
CA LEU A 1196 44.79 3.87 -2.57
C LEU A 1196 45.25 5.26 -2.07
N PRO A 1197 44.32 6.15 -1.66
CA PRO A 1197 44.70 7.48 -1.20
C PRO A 1197 45.41 7.45 0.16
N PHE A 1198 45.94 8.60 0.57
CA PHE A 1198 46.59 8.84 1.85
C PHE A 1198 46.06 10.15 2.45
N SER A 1199 46.18 10.32 3.77
CA SER A 1199 45.73 11.55 4.42
C SER A 1199 46.60 12.75 4.04
N ALA A 1200 45.95 13.88 3.76
CA ALA A 1200 46.63 15.15 3.57
C ALA A 1200 47.28 15.66 4.87
N GLU A 1201 46.78 15.24 6.04
CA GLU A 1201 47.33 15.66 7.33
C GLU A 1201 48.69 14.98 7.59
N ASP A 1202 48.79 13.67 7.36
CA ASP A 1202 49.98 12.87 7.63
C ASP A 1202 51.19 13.24 6.75
N VAL A 1203 50.96 13.79 5.57
CA VAL A 1203 52.04 14.31 4.70
C VAL A 1203 52.48 15.74 5.07
N THR A 1204 51.83 16.42 6.01
CA THR A 1204 52.16 17.81 6.39
C THR A 1204 52.87 17.95 7.76
N ASP A 1205 53.10 16.85 8.49
CA ASP A 1205 53.90 16.88 9.72
C ASP A 1205 55.38 16.57 9.48
N GLU A 1206 56.24 17.60 9.42
CA GLU A 1206 57.70 17.46 9.31
C GLU A 1206 58.30 16.51 10.37
N GLN A 1207 57.69 16.41 11.57
CA GLN A 1207 58.21 15.63 12.69
C GLN A 1207 57.78 14.16 12.66
N ASN A 1208 56.70 13.82 11.95
CA ASN A 1208 56.16 12.47 11.82
C ASN A 1208 55.96 12.16 10.33
N PRO A 1209 57.02 11.73 9.61
CA PRO A 1209 56.89 11.36 8.21
C PRO A 1209 55.93 10.18 8.03
N PRO A 1210 55.22 10.11 6.88
CA PRO A 1210 54.42 8.95 6.49
C PRO A 1210 55.21 7.64 6.58
N THR A 1211 54.48 6.54 6.76
CA THR A 1211 55.09 5.20 6.80
C THR A 1211 55.80 4.87 5.49
N SER A 1212 56.96 4.21 5.60
CA SER A 1212 57.79 3.85 4.44
C SER A 1212 57.10 2.82 3.56
N ASN A 1213 57.25 2.96 2.25
CA ASN A 1213 56.84 1.95 1.27
C ASN A 1213 57.41 0.57 1.63
N LEU A 1214 56.60 -0.47 1.43
CA LEU A 1214 56.96 -1.86 1.71
C LEU A 1214 57.56 -2.57 0.50
N PHE A 1215 57.28 -2.12 -0.73
CA PHE A 1215 57.65 -2.81 -1.97
C PHE A 1215 59.04 -2.48 -2.52
N GLY A 1216 59.78 -1.56 -1.89
CA GLY A 1216 61.10 -1.11 -2.35
C GLY A 1216 61.07 0.24 -3.07
N SER A 1217 62.23 0.65 -3.61
CA SER A 1217 62.38 1.96 -4.26
C SER A 1217 63.41 2.05 -5.39
N ASP A 1218 64.00 0.93 -5.84
CA ASP A 1218 64.95 0.97 -6.97
C ASP A 1218 64.27 0.94 -8.35
N GLY A 1219 62.96 0.67 -8.38
CA GLY A 1219 62.08 0.77 -9.54
C GLY A 1219 62.15 -0.46 -10.44
N ASN A 1220 62.44 -1.62 -9.87
CA ASN A 1220 62.58 -2.88 -10.57
C ASN A 1220 61.85 -3.99 -9.80
N CYS A 1221 60.65 -4.33 -10.27
CA CYS A 1221 59.75 -5.31 -9.66
C CYS A 1221 60.38 -6.69 -9.40
N ALA A 1222 61.48 -7.04 -10.08
CA ALA A 1222 62.25 -8.28 -9.84
C ALA A 1222 63.23 -8.20 -8.65
N THR A 1223 63.25 -7.10 -7.88
CA THR A 1223 64.13 -6.88 -6.72
C THR A 1223 63.44 -6.33 -5.47
N SER A 1224 62.10 -6.37 -5.40
CA SER A 1224 61.38 -6.27 -4.13
C SER A 1224 61.68 -7.47 -3.20
N PHE A 1225 61.32 -7.39 -1.91
CA PHE A 1225 62.17 -7.90 -0.82
C PHE A 1225 61.72 -9.16 -0.08
#